data_AF-A0A2V9IH76-F1
#
_entry.id   AF-A0A2V9IH76-F1
#
_cell.length_a   1.000
_cell.length_b   1.000
_cell.length_c   1.000
_cell.angle_alpha   90.00
_cell.angle_beta   90.00
_cell.angle_gamma   90.00
#
_symmetry.space_group_name_H-M   'P 1'
#
loop_
_entity.id
_entity.type
_entity.pdbx_description
1 polymer ?
#
loop_
_entity_poly.entity_id
_entity_poly.type
_entity_poly.pdbx_seq_one_letter_code
_entity_poly.pdbx_strand_id
1 'polypeptide(L)'
;MSDLSLLPAQAKLRSDLISSYREIEGRPFYVIKDPSTGQFFRIREVEFFIARQLDGATPPDVIRERVQQKFQAPLDSEILVEFIDTLRSYGLLEAADGEPGQVDDGPEQVVDEPKQVVDETKVVDGPKQVVDEPKRVADEPKQVVDKPKQVADEPKKNASKTTPVDSDDEIPAGGGRGRVSGSLLYLRFRAFDPDRLLEALVRKMGFVFTPHFVAFSAAVIALGFLTAFTNWDEMRTDVARLYNFKGLLLAWLIVVVVGTVHELAHGLTCKYFGGEVHELGFLLLYFSPAFYCNVSEAWLFPERYKRLWVSIAGAYFELFVWAIATLLWRLTEADTWLNFLSLVVLATSGIKTLFNLNPLLKLDGYYFLSDYLEIPNLRRRSFDFVGASIKRLLGSRQQKVDVEETTPRERRIYITYGLTAAAFSLWLLGFFIFKSSSALMQYQGIGLAFFALVFVHKVRRKLGRFVPGASAKFRPVRGAIELLMRRPAQALVVLGAGSVLLFAGRLELTVQGDVTVAPIHNADIRAEVDGIIAQILVNEGDQVRQGDLIARLNDWDYRAELRKVEAEIQEKQAKLKMLEAGSTEQQIELGRRGVETAETKRDQAQKQYAEAQRIRAERLAKAKISVAKAEARLKYARSNLDRFKMYWEENLFSRKELEEAEEEAAVREKELEEARSELKLILADDLADARKELAVTEKEIAEAKGKLAVVLAGSRQEEIDATKAQIALSEAQRQYLEEQINRLKVVSPITGVVTTPSVQLKEMAGQLVKKGDLIAKVYDVKTITVETPISERDIADVSVGQKVAIKFRSYPQQTFYGAVTSVATTGEGSSSGKPASSAASAQSSSSTASKETMILVTSVIDNSSLLLKPDMTGKAKIFCGKHTMFDLMKRRLAHTLRVEFWSWW
;
A
#
# COMPACT_ATOMS: atom_id res chain seq x y z
N MET A 1 -14.14 96.07 1.10
CA MET A 1 -15.23 96.19 2.08
C MET A 1 -16.30 95.21 1.62
N SER A 2 -16.19 93.99 2.12
CA SER A 2 -17.07 92.87 1.80
C SER A 2 -17.92 92.62 3.04
N ASP A 3 -19.23 92.53 2.83
CA ASP A 3 -20.29 92.57 3.83
C ASP A 3 -20.07 91.67 5.05
N LEU A 4 -20.00 92.27 6.24
CA LEU A 4 -19.97 91.59 7.56
C LEU A 4 -21.38 91.12 8.02
N SER A 5 -22.38 91.18 7.15
CA SER A 5 -23.80 90.95 7.46
C SER A 5 -24.36 89.59 7.00
N LEU A 6 -23.53 88.70 6.41
CA LEU A 6 -23.93 87.37 5.90
C LEU A 6 -23.11 86.21 6.47
N LEU A 7 -22.76 86.24 7.75
CA LEU A 7 -22.25 85.06 8.46
C LEU A 7 -23.42 84.32 9.11
N PRO A 8 -23.62 83.01 8.88
CA PRO A 8 -24.61 82.25 9.62
C PRO A 8 -24.19 82.26 11.10
N ALA A 9 -24.93 83.03 11.90
CA ALA A 9 -24.60 83.40 13.28
C ALA A 9 -24.64 82.23 14.30
N GLN A 10 -24.58 80.97 13.88
CA GLN A 10 -24.77 79.80 14.74
C GLN A 10 -23.92 78.58 14.32
N ALA A 11 -22.63 78.77 14.04
CA ALA A 11 -21.72 77.64 13.92
C ALA A 11 -21.37 77.11 15.32
N LYS A 12 -21.86 75.92 15.66
CA LYS A 12 -21.55 75.24 16.92
C LYS A 12 -20.83 73.92 16.67
N LEU A 13 -19.69 73.70 17.33
CA LEU A 13 -18.94 72.45 17.22
C LEU A 13 -19.71 71.31 17.91
N ARG A 14 -19.80 70.16 17.24
CA ARG A 14 -20.46 68.95 17.78
C ARG A 14 -19.86 68.52 19.12
N SER A 15 -20.73 68.32 20.11
CA SER A 15 -20.33 68.01 21.50
C SER A 15 -19.86 66.57 21.74
N ASP A 16 -20.13 65.65 20.82
CA ASP A 16 -19.70 64.24 20.88
C ASP A 16 -18.27 64.00 20.37
N LEU A 17 -17.63 65.02 19.80
CA LEU A 17 -16.28 64.91 19.24
C LEU A 17 -15.23 64.72 20.35
N ILE A 18 -14.38 63.69 20.20
CA ILE A 18 -13.29 63.41 21.14
C ILE A 18 -12.02 64.11 20.64
N SER A 19 -11.45 65.02 21.42
CA SER A 19 -10.20 65.71 21.07
C SER A 19 -9.04 65.27 21.95
N SER A 20 -7.86 65.08 21.33
CA SER A 20 -6.62 64.73 22.03
C SER A 20 -5.48 65.66 21.60
N TYR A 21 -4.69 66.12 22.58
CA TYR A 21 -3.50 66.94 22.34
C TYR A 21 -2.30 66.06 21.94
N ARG A 22 -1.55 66.48 20.93
CA ARG A 22 -0.35 65.80 20.41
C ARG A 22 0.71 66.83 20.03
N GLU A 23 1.96 66.60 20.39
CA GLU A 23 3.09 67.42 19.94
C GLU A 23 3.89 66.66 18.88
N ILE A 24 4.12 67.27 17.71
CA ILE A 24 4.84 66.65 16.58
C ILE A 24 5.91 67.64 16.12
N GLU A 25 7.19 67.26 16.18
CA GLU A 25 8.34 68.09 15.81
C GLU A 25 8.38 69.46 16.55
N GLY A 26 8.02 69.47 17.84
CA GLY A 26 7.98 70.69 18.66
C GLY A 26 6.83 71.64 18.33
N ARG A 27 5.84 71.19 17.54
CA ARG A 27 4.64 71.96 17.19
C ARG A 27 3.38 71.29 17.78
N PRO A 28 2.50 72.04 18.47
CA PRO A 28 1.26 71.51 19.03
C PRO A 28 0.18 71.27 17.97
N PHE A 29 -0.41 70.07 18.00
CA PHE A 29 -1.54 69.65 17.18
C PHE A 29 -2.63 69.03 18.05
N TYR A 30 -3.87 69.13 17.59
CA TYR A 30 -5.00 68.41 18.17
C TYR A 30 -5.57 67.43 17.15
N VAL A 31 -5.89 66.22 17.61
CA VAL A 31 -6.57 65.21 16.80
C VAL A 31 -8.00 65.09 17.29
N ILE A 32 -8.95 65.43 16.43
CA ILE A 32 -10.40 65.27 16.67
C ILE A 32 -10.84 63.96 16.04
N LYS A 33 -11.46 63.08 16.83
CA LYS A 33 -12.10 61.85 16.40
C LYS A 33 -13.61 62.07 16.33
N ASP A 34 -14.20 61.85 15.16
CA ASP A 34 -15.65 61.78 15.01
C ASP A 34 -16.12 60.36 15.37
N PRO A 35 -16.88 60.17 16.46
CA PRO A 35 -17.33 58.85 16.87
C PRO A 35 -18.38 58.23 15.94
N SER A 36 -19.09 59.02 15.12
CA SER A 36 -20.14 58.51 14.23
C SER A 36 -19.58 57.99 12.89
N THR A 37 -18.55 58.64 12.37
CA THR A 37 -17.88 58.26 11.11
C THR A 37 -16.57 57.49 11.34
N GLY A 38 -15.99 57.56 12.54
CA GLY A 38 -14.69 56.98 12.87
C GLY A 38 -13.50 57.72 12.25
N GLN A 39 -13.73 58.89 11.63
CA GLN A 39 -12.68 59.67 10.99
C GLN A 39 -11.87 60.49 12.00
N PHE A 40 -10.58 60.68 11.68
CA PHE A 40 -9.65 61.46 12.49
C PHE A 40 -9.20 62.69 11.73
N PHE A 41 -9.38 63.86 12.33
CA PHE A 41 -8.99 65.16 11.77
C PHE A 41 -7.83 65.72 12.57
N ARG A 42 -6.73 66.03 11.89
CA ARG A 42 -5.58 66.70 12.49
C ARG A 42 -5.71 68.20 12.27
N ILE A 43 -5.74 68.95 13.37
CA ILE A 43 -5.97 70.39 13.37
C ILE A 43 -4.84 71.07 14.15
N ARG A 44 -4.36 72.23 13.69
CA ARG A 44 -3.30 73.00 14.39
C ARG A 44 -3.84 73.63 15.67
N GLU A 45 -2.97 73.99 16.61
CA GLU A 45 -3.39 74.62 17.88
C GLU A 45 -4.26 75.88 17.69
N VAL A 46 -3.92 76.74 16.73
CA VAL A 46 -4.69 77.97 16.42
C VAL A 46 -6.09 77.61 15.91
N GLU A 47 -6.17 76.67 14.97
CA GLU A 47 -7.41 76.19 14.37
C GLU A 47 -8.30 75.46 15.39
N PHE A 48 -7.70 74.67 16.29
CA PHE A 48 -8.41 74.01 17.39
C PHE A 48 -8.94 75.02 18.41
N PHE A 49 -8.16 76.07 18.69
CA PHE A 49 -8.60 77.16 19.55
C PHE A 49 -9.77 77.94 18.95
N ILE A 50 -9.79 78.13 17.62
CA ILE A 50 -10.94 78.71 16.90
C ILE A 50 -12.14 77.76 16.98
N ALA A 51 -11.97 76.47 16.66
CA ALA A 51 -13.04 75.47 16.67
C ALA A 51 -13.72 75.36 18.05
N ARG A 52 -12.97 75.45 19.15
CA ARG A 52 -13.51 75.40 20.52
C ARG A 52 -14.36 76.62 20.90
N GLN A 53 -14.22 77.74 20.18
CA GLN A 53 -14.99 78.96 20.40
C GLN A 53 -16.23 79.07 19.51
N LEU A 54 -16.42 78.11 18.59
CA LEU A 54 -17.66 77.93 17.84
C LEU A 54 -18.69 77.27 18.77
N ASP A 55 -19.25 78.05 19.69
CA ASP A 55 -20.25 77.63 20.67
C ASP A 55 -21.69 78.02 20.28
N GLY A 56 -21.85 78.63 19.11
CA GLY A 56 -23.12 79.14 18.59
C GLY A 56 -23.57 80.48 19.17
N ALA A 57 -22.84 81.07 20.14
CA ALA A 57 -23.19 82.33 20.80
C ALA A 57 -22.12 83.43 20.66
N THR A 58 -20.85 83.04 20.47
CA THR A 58 -19.73 83.99 20.35
C THR A 58 -19.68 84.63 18.95
N PRO A 59 -19.76 85.97 18.82
CA PRO A 59 -19.65 86.64 17.52
C PRO A 59 -18.28 86.44 16.86
N PRO A 60 -18.20 86.33 15.52
CA PRO A 60 -16.94 86.11 14.79
C PRO A 60 -15.85 87.16 15.08
N ASP A 61 -16.23 88.42 15.30
CA ASP A 61 -15.29 89.50 15.62
C ASP A 61 -14.60 89.28 16.98
N VAL A 62 -15.33 88.74 17.97
CA VAL A 62 -14.79 88.40 19.28
C VAL A 62 -13.83 87.20 19.20
N ILE A 63 -14.11 86.24 18.32
CA ILE A 63 -13.20 85.10 18.05
C ILE A 63 -11.88 85.63 17.46
N ARG A 64 -11.95 86.58 16.53
CA ARG A 64 -10.77 87.21 15.91
C ARG A 64 -9.93 87.98 16.94
N GLU A 65 -10.56 88.78 17.80
CA GLU A 65 -9.85 89.48 18.88
C GLU A 65 -9.16 88.50 19.85
N ARG A 66 -9.84 87.42 20.23
CA ARG A 66 -9.28 86.41 21.15
C ARG A 66 -8.12 85.62 20.52
N VAL A 67 -8.18 85.33 19.21
CA VAL A 67 -7.07 84.71 18.47
C VAL A 67 -5.89 85.66 18.39
N GLN A 68 -6.12 86.95 18.10
CA GLN A 68 -5.08 87.97 18.03
C GLN A 68 -4.41 88.20 19.38
N GLN A 69 -5.18 88.22 20.49
CA GLN A 69 -4.62 88.32 21.84
C GLN A 69 -3.78 87.10 22.24
N LYS A 70 -4.22 85.88 21.91
CA LYS A 70 -3.55 84.65 22.34
C LYS A 70 -2.31 84.31 21.51
N PHE A 71 -2.37 84.51 20.19
CA PHE A 71 -1.32 84.10 19.26
C PHE A 71 -0.54 85.28 18.65
N GLN A 72 -0.83 86.51 19.06
CA GLN A 72 -0.15 87.75 18.62
C GLN A 72 -0.10 87.94 17.09
N ALA A 73 -1.08 87.39 16.37
CA ALA A 73 -1.19 87.49 14.91
C ALA A 73 -2.64 87.85 14.50
N PRO A 74 -2.84 88.82 13.57
CA PRO A 74 -4.18 89.18 13.11
C PRO A 74 -4.79 88.06 12.26
N LEU A 75 -6.03 87.66 12.55
CA LEU A 75 -6.78 86.69 11.76
C LEU A 75 -7.64 87.42 10.72
N ASP A 76 -7.45 87.11 9.44
CA ASP A 76 -8.28 87.64 8.36
C ASP A 76 -9.70 87.06 8.42
N SER A 77 -10.70 87.89 8.13
CA SER A 77 -12.11 87.49 8.12
C SER A 77 -12.39 86.41 7.07
N GLU A 78 -11.76 86.47 5.89
CA GLU A 78 -11.98 85.47 4.83
C GLU A 78 -11.48 84.07 5.24
N ILE A 79 -10.32 84.01 5.90
CA ILE A 79 -9.73 82.75 6.38
C ILE A 79 -10.58 82.11 7.48
N LEU A 80 -11.18 82.91 8.36
CA LEU A 80 -12.08 82.41 9.40
C LEU A 80 -13.33 81.78 8.79
N VAL A 81 -13.89 82.36 7.73
CA VAL A 81 -15.05 81.82 7.01
C VAL A 81 -14.71 80.52 6.29
N GLU A 82 -13.60 80.50 5.55
CA GLU A 82 -13.12 79.30 4.85
C GLU A 82 -12.90 78.13 5.83
N PHE A 83 -12.37 78.42 7.02
CA PHE A 83 -12.18 77.41 8.06
C PHE A 83 -13.51 76.88 8.62
N ILE A 84 -14.50 77.74 8.88
CA ILE A 84 -15.83 77.32 9.35
C ILE A 84 -16.55 76.46 8.29
N ASP A 85 -16.47 76.84 7.02
CA ASP A 85 -17.07 76.06 5.92
C ASP A 85 -16.35 74.73 5.72
N THR A 86 -15.04 74.68 5.93
CA THR A 86 -14.26 73.44 5.94
C THR A 86 -14.76 72.50 7.04
N LEU A 87 -14.94 72.98 8.27
CA LEU A 87 -15.50 72.19 9.37
C LEU A 87 -16.94 71.73 9.10
N ARG A 88 -17.76 72.56 8.43
CA ARG A 88 -19.11 72.20 7.99
C ARG A 88 -19.08 71.08 6.95
N SER A 89 -18.19 71.16 5.97
CA SER A 89 -18.05 70.15 4.90
C SER A 89 -17.65 68.77 5.43
N TYR A 90 -16.92 68.74 6.54
CA TYR A 90 -16.54 67.52 7.24
C TYR A 90 -17.58 67.03 8.27
N GLY A 91 -18.74 67.70 8.39
CA GLY A 91 -19.82 67.30 9.31
C GLY A 91 -19.47 67.45 10.79
N LEU A 92 -18.50 68.32 11.11
CA LEU A 92 -18.00 68.55 12.49
C LEU A 92 -18.78 69.62 13.25
N LEU A 93 -19.68 70.35 12.59
CA LEU A 93 -20.57 71.35 13.19
C LEU A 93 -21.99 70.79 13.34
N GLU A 94 -22.72 71.25 14.36
CA GLU A 94 -24.16 70.99 14.50
C GLU A 94 -24.92 71.67 13.33
N ALA A 95 -25.90 70.99 12.76
CA ALA A 95 -26.76 71.58 11.74
C ALA A 95 -27.60 72.69 12.36
N ALA A 96 -27.63 73.87 11.73
CA ALA A 96 -28.56 74.92 12.10
C ALA A 96 -29.97 74.49 11.68
N ASP A 97 -30.93 74.70 12.59
CA ASP A 97 -32.37 74.53 12.46
C ASP A 97 -32.90 73.13 12.85
N GLY A 98 -33.50 73.08 14.04
CA GLY A 98 -34.31 71.95 14.48
C GLY A 98 -35.68 71.96 13.81
N GLU A 99 -35.98 70.90 13.06
CA GLU A 99 -37.26 70.19 12.96
C GLU A 99 -37.02 68.95 12.06
N PRO A 100 -37.69 67.82 12.34
CA PRO A 100 -37.47 66.56 11.63
C PRO A 100 -38.08 66.61 10.24
N GLY A 101 -37.28 66.32 9.21
CA GLY A 101 -37.73 66.24 7.82
C GLY A 101 -38.90 65.26 7.65
N GLN A 102 -40.07 65.85 7.41
CA GLN A 102 -41.36 65.24 7.20
C GLN A 102 -41.39 64.43 5.90
N VAL A 103 -42.00 63.25 6.00
CA VAL A 103 -42.48 62.41 4.90
C VAL A 103 -43.66 63.12 4.22
N ASP A 104 -43.74 63.06 2.89
CA ASP A 104 -45.00 63.26 2.17
C ASP A 104 -45.51 61.90 1.68
N ASP A 105 -46.80 61.69 1.98
CA ASP A 105 -47.55 60.44 2.11
C ASP A 105 -48.21 60.03 0.77
N GLY A 106 -48.77 58.83 0.55
CA GLY A 106 -49.34 57.85 1.47
C GLY A 106 -49.91 56.65 0.69
N PRO A 107 -51.04 56.01 1.08
CA PRO A 107 -51.95 56.35 2.15
C PRO A 107 -51.97 55.36 3.33
N GLU A 108 -52.28 55.92 4.49
CA GLU A 108 -52.66 55.24 5.73
C GLU A 108 -53.94 54.40 5.60
N GLN A 109 -53.95 53.26 6.28
CA GLN A 109 -55.14 52.77 6.97
C GLN A 109 -54.75 52.35 8.40
N VAL A 110 -55.12 53.25 9.33
CA VAL A 110 -55.60 53.06 10.71
C VAL A 110 -55.27 51.72 11.39
N VAL A 111 -54.41 51.81 12.41
CA VAL A 111 -54.30 50.86 13.53
C VAL A 111 -55.32 51.27 14.58
N ASP A 112 -56.08 50.30 15.11
CA ASP A 112 -56.63 50.38 16.46
C ASP A 112 -56.34 49.04 17.17
N GLU A 113 -55.63 49.13 18.29
CA GLU A 113 -55.31 48.07 19.25
C GLU A 113 -55.88 48.53 20.61
N PRO A 114 -56.06 47.67 21.63
CA PRO A 114 -56.93 46.50 21.71
C PRO A 114 -57.92 46.61 22.90
N LYS A 115 -59.06 45.91 22.87
CA LYS A 115 -59.82 45.59 24.09
C LYS A 115 -60.43 44.17 24.05
N GLN A 116 -59.90 43.36 24.98
CA GLN A 116 -60.60 42.44 25.89
C GLN A 116 -61.56 41.34 25.37
N VAL A 117 -61.22 40.10 25.81
CA VAL A 117 -62.08 39.12 26.52
C VAL A 117 -62.92 38.15 25.68
N VAL A 118 -62.53 36.86 25.77
CA VAL A 118 -63.34 35.62 25.99
C VAL A 118 -64.47 35.37 24.96
N ASP A 119 -64.58 34.28 24.20
CA ASP A 119 -64.64 32.87 24.57
C ASP A 119 -64.82 32.01 23.31
N GLU A 120 -64.62 30.69 23.46
CA GLU A 120 -65.29 29.54 22.81
C GLU A 120 -65.83 29.70 21.35
N THR A 121 -65.61 28.82 20.36
CA THR A 121 -65.68 27.36 20.37
C THR A 121 -65.37 26.83 18.95
N LYS A 122 -64.72 25.64 18.87
CA LYS A 122 -65.09 24.43 18.08
C LYS A 122 -65.87 24.61 16.75
N VAL A 123 -65.62 23.95 15.62
CA VAL A 123 -65.30 22.52 15.34
C VAL A 123 -65.15 22.41 13.80
N VAL A 124 -64.06 21.80 13.30
CA VAL A 124 -64.00 20.54 12.53
C VAL A 124 -64.73 20.55 11.18
N ASP A 125 -64.00 20.37 10.07
CA ASP A 125 -63.99 19.08 9.38
C ASP A 125 -62.89 18.99 8.30
N GLY A 126 -62.30 17.80 8.17
CA GLY A 126 -61.31 17.46 7.15
C GLY A 126 -61.98 16.94 5.86
N PRO A 127 -61.44 15.88 5.24
CA PRO A 127 -60.46 15.95 4.16
C PRO A 127 -60.93 15.21 2.88
N LYS A 128 -60.13 15.22 1.79
CA LYS A 128 -59.94 14.16 0.75
C LYS A 128 -59.20 14.76 -0.47
N GLN A 129 -58.03 14.26 -0.89
CA GLN A 129 -57.68 13.02 -1.62
C GLN A 129 -57.87 13.06 -3.16
N VAL A 130 -56.76 12.77 -3.86
CA VAL A 130 -56.59 11.82 -4.99
C VAL A 130 -56.76 12.31 -6.46
N VAL A 131 -55.61 12.33 -7.16
CA VAL A 131 -55.25 11.74 -8.49
C VAL A 131 -56.02 12.16 -9.75
N ASP A 132 -55.32 12.67 -10.78
CA ASP A 132 -55.06 11.95 -12.06
C ASP A 132 -54.22 12.77 -13.07
N GLU A 133 -53.38 12.06 -13.82
CA GLU A 133 -52.68 12.44 -15.07
C GLU A 133 -53.67 12.30 -16.28
N PRO A 134 -53.35 12.41 -17.61
CA PRO A 134 -52.12 12.75 -18.35
C PRO A 134 -52.31 13.58 -19.68
N LYS A 135 -51.23 13.67 -20.49
CA LYS A 135 -51.15 13.82 -21.99
C LYS A 135 -51.48 15.21 -22.61
N ARG A 136 -50.96 15.65 -23.77
CA ARG A 136 -49.80 15.39 -24.67
C ARG A 136 -49.96 16.38 -25.86
N VAL A 137 -48.85 16.72 -26.52
CA VAL A 137 -48.69 17.11 -27.95
C VAL A 137 -48.92 18.59 -28.39
N ALA A 138 -47.86 19.04 -29.06
CA ALA A 138 -47.61 20.12 -30.02
C ALA A 138 -48.76 20.76 -30.81
N ASP A 139 -48.59 22.05 -31.13
CA ASP A 139 -48.43 22.54 -32.52
C ASP A 139 -48.04 24.04 -32.56
N GLU A 140 -47.02 24.37 -33.36
CA GLU A 140 -46.82 25.68 -34.03
C GLU A 140 -47.81 25.78 -35.24
N PRO A 141 -48.07 26.91 -35.96
CA PRO A 141 -47.12 27.99 -36.32
C PRO A 141 -47.68 29.40 -36.70
N LYS A 142 -46.76 30.27 -37.21
CA LYS A 142 -46.89 31.44 -38.13
C LYS A 142 -47.29 32.82 -37.54
N GLN A 143 -46.35 33.80 -37.54
CA GLN A 143 -46.17 34.92 -38.51
C GLN A 143 -47.36 35.91 -38.56
N VAL A 144 -47.16 37.23 -38.40
CA VAL A 144 -46.89 38.19 -39.49
C VAL A 144 -46.33 39.52 -38.94
N VAL A 145 -45.57 40.17 -39.81
CA VAL A 145 -44.78 41.41 -39.75
C VAL A 145 -45.64 42.68 -39.83
N ASP A 146 -45.22 43.78 -39.19
CA ASP A 146 -45.17 45.11 -39.83
C ASP A 146 -44.23 46.12 -39.13
N LYS A 147 -43.37 46.73 -39.95
CA LYS A 147 -42.61 48.00 -39.76
C LYS A 147 -43.31 49.06 -40.67
N PRO A 148 -42.84 50.33 -40.91
CA PRO A 148 -41.69 51.13 -40.43
C PRO A 148 -42.01 52.63 -40.13
N LYS A 149 -40.99 53.39 -39.65
CA LYS A 149 -40.57 54.79 -40.01
C LYS A 149 -39.52 55.24 -38.95
N GLN A 150 -38.22 55.52 -39.17
CA GLN A 150 -37.47 56.47 -40.04
C GLN A 150 -37.95 57.93 -39.89
N VAL A 151 -37.14 58.99 -39.66
CA VAL A 151 -35.68 59.29 -39.76
C VAL A 151 -35.35 60.60 -38.99
N ALA A 152 -34.12 60.68 -38.45
CA ALA A 152 -33.16 61.79 -38.17
C ALA A 152 -33.58 63.22 -37.74
N ASP A 153 -32.85 63.79 -36.76
CA ASP A 153 -31.74 64.75 -37.01
C ASP A 153 -30.93 65.08 -35.71
N GLU A 154 -29.60 65.13 -35.85
CA GLU A 154 -28.61 65.73 -34.91
C GLU A 154 -28.53 67.27 -35.16
N PRO A 155 -27.92 68.17 -34.32
CA PRO A 155 -26.68 67.97 -33.53
C PRO A 155 -26.49 68.72 -32.17
N LYS A 156 -25.53 68.21 -31.38
CA LYS A 156 -24.55 68.81 -30.42
C LYS A 156 -24.82 70.15 -29.69
N LYS A 157 -24.60 70.16 -28.36
CA LYS A 157 -23.64 71.06 -27.66
C LYS A 157 -23.28 70.58 -26.24
N ASN A 158 -21.99 70.71 -25.92
CA ASN A 158 -21.30 70.28 -24.69
C ASN A 158 -21.53 71.22 -23.50
N ALA A 159 -21.54 70.68 -22.27
CA ALA A 159 -20.89 71.29 -21.10
C ALA A 159 -20.73 70.29 -19.93
N SER A 160 -19.47 70.02 -19.57
CA SER A 160 -18.94 69.78 -18.22
C SER A 160 -19.75 68.96 -17.22
N LYS A 161 -19.45 67.65 -17.12
CA LYS A 161 -19.70 66.84 -15.91
C LYS A 161 -18.38 66.57 -15.19
N THR A 162 -18.19 67.24 -14.07
CA THR A 162 -17.38 66.77 -12.94
C THR A 162 -18.01 65.48 -12.41
N THR A 163 -17.34 64.35 -12.61
CA THR A 163 -17.77 63.07 -12.03
C THR A 163 -17.31 62.93 -10.59
N PRO A 164 -18.18 62.46 -9.67
CA PRO A 164 -17.82 62.14 -8.29
C PRO A 164 -16.91 60.90 -8.24
N VAL A 165 -16.07 60.83 -7.21
CA VAL A 165 -15.14 59.72 -6.96
C VAL A 165 -15.92 58.52 -6.39
N ASP A 166 -15.88 57.40 -7.11
CA ASP A 166 -16.39 56.08 -6.70
C ASP A 166 -15.68 55.59 -5.42
N SER A 167 -16.45 55.39 -4.35
CA SER A 167 -16.11 54.74 -3.09
C SER A 167 -16.38 53.23 -3.16
N ASP A 168 -15.47 52.47 -3.76
CA ASP A 168 -15.50 51.00 -3.68
C ASP A 168 -14.56 50.51 -2.56
N ASP A 169 -15.16 49.78 -1.61
CA ASP A 169 -14.59 49.04 -0.46
C ASP A 169 -14.41 49.80 0.88
N GLU A 170 -15.44 50.54 1.30
CA GLU A 170 -15.76 50.69 2.74
C GLU A 170 -16.67 49.54 3.20
N ILE A 171 -16.40 49.01 4.39
CA ILE A 171 -17.38 48.19 5.13
C ILE A 171 -18.59 49.11 5.36
N PRO A 172 -19.83 48.76 4.94
CA PRO A 172 -20.97 49.64 5.16
C PRO A 172 -21.16 49.83 6.66
N ALA A 173 -20.96 51.05 7.14
CA ALA A 173 -21.37 51.46 8.47
C ALA A 173 -22.91 51.52 8.48
N GLY A 174 -23.53 50.41 8.87
CA GLY A 174 -24.96 50.34 9.09
C GLY A 174 -25.35 51.25 10.26
N GLY A 175 -25.82 52.45 9.94
CA GLY A 175 -26.61 53.27 10.85
C GLY A 175 -27.95 52.59 11.12
N GLY A 176 -28.05 51.92 12.26
CA GLY A 176 -29.29 51.33 12.73
C GLY A 176 -29.05 50.62 14.06
N ARG A 177 -29.87 50.89 15.08
CA ARG A 177 -29.84 50.27 16.41
C ARG A 177 -30.19 48.76 16.40
N GLY A 178 -29.97 48.04 15.30
CA GLY A 178 -30.28 46.62 15.13
C GLY A 178 -29.07 45.70 15.37
N ARG A 179 -29.30 44.54 15.99
CA ARG A 179 -28.27 43.52 16.32
C ARG A 179 -27.63 42.82 15.10
N VAL A 180 -28.14 43.06 13.89
CA VAL A 180 -27.70 42.40 12.64
C VAL A 180 -27.53 43.45 11.54
N SER A 181 -26.37 43.47 10.89
CA SER A 181 -26.13 44.27 9.68
C SER A 181 -25.36 43.44 8.63
N GLY A 182 -25.74 43.51 7.35
CA GLY A 182 -25.01 42.81 6.30
C GLY A 182 -25.80 42.37 5.06
N SER A 183 -25.09 41.73 4.12
CA SER A 183 -25.61 41.07 2.91
C SER A 183 -25.56 39.54 3.06
N LEU A 184 -26.24 38.76 2.21
CA LEU A 184 -26.35 37.30 2.35
C LEU A 184 -25.00 36.53 2.43
N LEU A 185 -23.91 37.14 1.96
CA LEU A 185 -22.54 36.59 1.96
C LEU A 185 -21.61 37.22 3.02
N TYR A 186 -22.10 38.25 3.72
CA TYR A 186 -21.41 38.98 4.78
C TYR A 186 -22.43 39.41 5.83
N LEU A 187 -22.63 38.59 6.86
CA LEU A 187 -23.54 38.87 7.98
C LEU A 187 -22.73 39.19 9.23
N ARG A 188 -22.95 40.37 9.83
CA ARG A 188 -22.32 40.79 11.09
C ARG A 188 -23.32 40.73 12.23
N PHE A 189 -22.93 40.04 13.29
CA PHE A 189 -23.67 39.93 14.54
C PHE A 189 -22.83 40.51 15.68
N ARG A 190 -23.38 41.49 16.40
CA ARG A 190 -22.76 42.01 17.62
C ARG A 190 -23.15 41.10 18.78
N ALA A 191 -22.18 40.43 19.41
CA ALA A 191 -22.47 39.43 20.44
C ALA A 191 -22.67 40.09 21.80
N PHE A 192 -21.61 40.68 22.38
CA PHE A 192 -21.65 41.38 23.67
C PHE A 192 -20.41 42.27 23.84
N ASP A 193 -20.41 43.12 24.88
CA ASP A 193 -19.28 43.95 25.28
C ASP A 193 -18.31 43.15 26.18
N PRO A 194 -17.09 42.81 25.71
CA PRO A 194 -16.15 41.96 26.44
C PRO A 194 -15.32 42.73 27.47
N ASP A 195 -15.43 44.06 27.59
CA ASP A 195 -14.44 44.88 28.30
C ASP A 195 -14.23 44.45 29.77
N ARG A 196 -15.32 44.18 30.49
CA ARG A 196 -15.29 43.67 31.89
C ARG A 196 -14.70 42.27 32.01
N LEU A 197 -14.98 41.41 31.02
CA LEU A 197 -14.47 40.04 30.98
C LEU A 197 -12.96 40.06 30.71
N LEU A 198 -12.50 40.90 29.78
CA LEU A 198 -11.09 41.10 29.49
C LEU A 198 -10.36 41.72 30.68
N GLU A 199 -10.96 42.68 31.38
CA GLU A 199 -10.37 43.25 32.60
C GLU A 199 -10.15 42.19 33.69
N ALA A 200 -11.15 41.32 33.92
CA ALA A 200 -11.04 40.21 34.86
C ALA A 200 -9.98 39.18 34.42
N LEU A 201 -9.90 38.89 33.12
CA LEU A 201 -8.90 37.97 32.55
C LEU A 201 -7.49 38.55 32.63
N VAL A 202 -7.28 39.83 32.29
CA VAL A 202 -5.97 40.51 32.42
C VAL A 202 -5.48 40.45 33.86
N ARG A 203 -6.37 40.65 34.84
CA ARG A 203 -6.01 40.58 36.27
C ARG A 203 -5.55 39.18 36.70
N LYS A 204 -6.14 38.12 36.14
CA LYS A 204 -5.77 36.72 36.45
C LYS A 204 -4.61 36.18 35.59
N MET A 205 -4.53 36.62 34.35
CA MET A 205 -3.61 36.13 33.33
C MET A 205 -2.47 37.12 33.02
N GLY A 206 -2.30 38.17 33.83
CA GLY A 206 -1.21 39.14 33.65
C GLY A 206 0.18 38.52 33.65
N PHE A 207 0.34 37.32 34.23
CA PHE A 207 1.59 36.55 34.20
C PHE A 207 2.01 36.14 32.77
N VAL A 208 1.06 36.02 31.83
CA VAL A 208 1.31 35.64 30.42
C VAL A 208 2.20 36.68 29.70
N PHE A 209 2.15 37.94 30.14
CA PHE A 209 2.95 39.02 29.58
C PHE A 209 4.32 39.19 30.29
N THR A 210 4.64 38.32 31.26
CA THR A 210 5.94 38.39 31.93
C THR A 210 7.07 37.85 31.04
N PRO A 211 8.30 38.39 31.14
CA PRO A 211 9.44 37.90 30.35
C PRO A 211 9.71 36.41 30.52
N HIS A 212 9.48 35.87 31.73
CA HIS A 212 9.65 34.44 32.04
C HIS A 212 8.65 33.57 31.27
N PHE A 213 7.38 33.96 31.22
CA PHE A 213 6.38 33.22 30.45
C PHE A 213 6.65 33.31 28.96
N VAL A 214 7.03 34.48 28.44
CA VAL A 214 7.39 34.65 27.02
C VAL A 214 8.62 33.82 26.64
N ALA A 215 9.63 33.71 27.52
CA ALA A 215 10.77 32.83 27.29
C ALA A 215 10.37 31.34 27.32
N PHE A 216 9.52 30.95 28.27
CA PHE A 216 8.99 29.59 28.38
C PHE A 216 8.17 29.20 27.15
N SER A 217 7.22 30.04 26.72
CA SER A 217 6.41 29.78 25.53
C SER A 217 7.25 29.73 24.26
N ALA A 218 8.27 30.60 24.12
CA ALA A 218 9.20 30.55 23.01
C ALA A 218 10.00 29.24 22.99
N ALA A 219 10.43 28.74 24.15
CA ALA A 219 11.09 27.43 24.27
C ALA A 219 10.14 26.28 23.88
N VAL A 220 8.88 26.32 24.31
CA VAL A 220 7.85 25.33 23.91
C VAL A 220 7.59 25.37 22.41
N ILE A 221 7.48 26.56 21.81
CA ILE A 221 7.30 26.73 20.36
C ILE A 221 8.52 26.20 19.60
N ALA A 222 9.73 26.51 20.04
CA ALA A 222 10.96 25.98 19.44
C ALA A 222 11.02 24.45 19.52
N LEU A 223 10.62 23.87 20.66
CA LEU A 223 10.54 22.43 20.83
C LEU A 223 9.46 21.82 19.93
N GLY A 224 8.29 22.45 19.81
CA GLY A 224 7.22 22.04 18.89
C GLY A 224 7.70 22.01 17.44
N PHE A 225 8.40 23.05 16.98
CA PHE A 225 9.01 23.06 15.64
C PHE A 225 10.06 21.96 15.46
N LEU A 226 10.91 21.75 16.46
CA LEU A 226 11.92 20.69 16.43
C LEU A 226 11.24 19.31 16.30
N THR A 227 10.22 19.04 17.12
CA THR A 227 9.45 17.78 17.09
C THR A 227 8.73 17.60 15.75
N ALA A 228 8.06 18.64 15.24
CA ALA A 228 7.40 18.58 13.94
C ALA A 228 8.38 18.30 12.79
N PHE A 229 9.59 18.88 12.86
CA PHE A 229 10.63 18.68 11.85
C PHE A 229 11.26 17.28 11.92
N THR A 230 11.56 16.78 13.12
CA THR A 230 12.16 15.44 13.29
C THR A 230 11.19 14.31 12.96
N ASN A 231 9.89 14.52 13.12
CA ASN A 231 8.85 13.52 12.92
C ASN A 231 7.93 13.84 11.72
N TRP A 232 8.46 14.55 10.73
CA TRP A 232 7.69 15.03 9.57
C TRP A 232 6.95 13.91 8.81
N ASP A 233 7.60 12.76 8.58
CA ASP A 233 7.04 11.65 7.82
C ASP A 233 5.88 10.96 8.56
N GLU A 234 6.03 10.76 9.87
CA GLU A 234 4.97 10.23 10.75
C GLU A 234 3.80 11.21 10.80
N MET A 235 4.06 12.50 11.02
CA MET A 235 3.04 13.55 11.10
C MET A 235 2.23 13.66 9.81
N ARG A 236 2.88 13.63 8.64
CA ARG A 236 2.19 13.65 7.33
C ARG A 236 1.27 12.45 7.16
N THR A 237 1.71 11.28 7.59
CA THR A 237 0.93 10.04 7.50
C THR A 237 -0.26 10.07 8.45
N ASP A 238 -0.07 10.57 9.68
CA ASP A 238 -1.14 10.67 10.67
C ASP A 238 -2.19 11.72 10.31
N VAL A 239 -1.80 12.87 9.74
CA VAL A 239 -2.76 13.88 9.26
C VAL A 239 -3.73 13.28 8.23
N ALA A 240 -3.34 12.25 7.47
CA ALA A 240 -4.24 11.56 6.55
C ALA A 240 -5.40 10.85 7.28
N ARG A 241 -5.22 10.46 8.56
CA ARG A 241 -6.29 9.86 9.40
C ARG A 241 -7.43 10.84 9.67
N LEU A 242 -7.20 12.15 9.54
CA LEU A 242 -8.22 13.19 9.74
C LEU A 242 -9.24 13.26 8.59
N TYR A 243 -8.97 12.63 7.44
CA TYR A 243 -9.88 12.58 6.29
C TYR A 243 -11.04 11.58 6.49
N ASN A 244 -11.69 11.67 7.65
CA ASN A 244 -12.92 10.95 7.95
C ASN A 244 -13.97 11.94 8.48
N PHE A 245 -15.25 11.54 8.47
CA PHE A 245 -16.35 12.44 8.84
C PHE A 245 -16.21 13.00 10.27
N LYS A 246 -15.77 12.16 11.24
CA LYS A 246 -15.58 12.57 12.64
C LYS A 246 -14.44 13.59 12.79
N GLY A 247 -13.34 13.38 12.07
CA GLY A 247 -12.17 14.26 12.04
C GLY A 247 -12.47 15.60 11.40
N LEU A 248 -13.23 15.62 10.30
CA LEU A 248 -13.67 16.86 9.65
C LEU A 248 -14.64 17.66 10.54
N LEU A 249 -15.60 17.00 11.20
CA LEU A 249 -16.52 17.67 12.12
C LEU A 249 -15.79 18.25 13.33
N LEU A 250 -14.87 17.47 13.92
CA LEU A 250 -14.04 17.94 15.04
C LEU A 250 -13.10 19.08 14.61
N ALA A 251 -12.48 18.99 13.43
CA ALA A 251 -11.65 20.05 12.88
C ALA A 251 -12.43 21.35 12.70
N TRP A 252 -13.67 21.28 12.20
CA TRP A 252 -14.54 22.45 12.09
C TRP A 252 -14.82 23.08 13.47
N LEU A 253 -15.17 22.28 14.47
CA LEU A 253 -15.41 22.76 15.83
C LEU A 253 -14.15 23.42 16.43
N ILE A 254 -12.98 22.80 16.24
CA ILE A 254 -11.70 23.31 16.74
C ILE A 254 -11.30 24.62 16.06
N VAL A 255 -11.50 24.75 14.74
CA VAL A 255 -11.24 26.02 14.03
C VAL A 255 -12.09 27.15 14.59
N VAL A 256 -13.37 26.89 14.91
CA VAL A 256 -14.27 27.88 15.53
C VAL A 256 -13.75 28.28 16.92
N VAL A 257 -13.44 27.30 17.78
CA VAL A 257 -12.96 27.56 19.15
C VAL A 257 -11.61 28.28 19.16
N VAL A 258 -10.61 27.78 18.43
CA VAL A 258 -9.29 28.42 18.34
C VAL A 258 -9.42 29.80 17.70
N GLY A 259 -10.29 29.97 16.71
CA GLY A 259 -10.63 31.27 16.13
C GLY A 259 -11.18 32.26 17.15
N THR A 260 -12.10 31.86 18.03
CA THR A 260 -12.60 32.74 19.10
C THR A 260 -11.48 33.15 20.07
N VAL A 261 -10.65 32.20 20.49
CA VAL A 261 -9.57 32.49 21.44
C VAL A 261 -8.48 33.37 20.81
N HIS A 262 -8.22 33.22 19.51
CA HIS A 262 -7.34 34.08 18.72
C HIS A 262 -7.78 35.55 18.78
N GLU A 263 -9.06 35.81 18.52
CA GLU A 263 -9.64 37.16 18.58
C GLU A 263 -9.62 37.73 20.01
N LEU A 264 -9.90 36.88 21.01
CA LEU A 264 -9.78 37.26 22.42
C LEU A 264 -8.34 37.58 22.81
N ALA A 265 -7.33 36.95 22.21
CA ALA A 265 -5.92 37.26 22.49
C ALA A 265 -5.54 38.67 22.02
N HIS A 266 -6.07 39.13 20.88
CA HIS A 266 -5.94 40.52 20.44
C HIS A 266 -6.59 41.48 21.45
N GLY A 267 -7.84 41.20 21.87
CA GLY A 267 -8.56 42.02 22.85
C GLY A 267 -7.87 42.06 24.23
N LEU A 268 -7.40 40.91 24.73
CA LEU A 268 -6.70 40.78 26.00
C LEU A 268 -5.40 41.59 26.01
N THR A 269 -4.65 41.55 24.92
CA THR A 269 -3.39 42.30 24.78
C THR A 269 -3.65 43.80 24.68
N CYS A 270 -4.71 44.21 23.98
CA CYS A 270 -5.13 45.62 23.93
C CYS A 270 -5.49 46.14 25.34
N LYS A 271 -6.27 45.35 26.10
CA LYS A 271 -6.66 45.69 27.48
C LYS A 271 -5.48 45.73 28.44
N TYR A 272 -4.52 44.80 28.31
CA TYR A 272 -3.29 44.80 29.12
C TYR A 272 -2.46 46.08 28.96
N PHE A 273 -2.42 46.65 27.75
CA PHE A 273 -1.71 47.90 27.48
C PHE A 273 -2.53 49.17 27.77
N GLY A 274 -3.74 49.04 28.28
CA GLY A 274 -4.60 50.14 28.70
C GLY A 274 -5.61 50.64 27.65
N GLY A 275 -5.86 49.88 26.58
CA GLY A 275 -6.95 50.17 25.63
C GLY A 275 -8.27 49.54 26.05
N GLU A 276 -9.38 50.12 25.64
CA GLU A 276 -10.73 49.62 25.86
C GLU A 276 -11.25 48.81 24.65
N VAL A 277 -12.05 47.78 24.92
CA VAL A 277 -12.56 46.86 23.89
C VAL A 277 -14.06 46.67 24.10
N HIS A 278 -14.86 47.45 23.38
CA HIS A 278 -16.32 47.54 23.58
C HIS A 278 -17.16 46.64 22.66
N GLU A 279 -16.50 45.85 21.80
CA GLU A 279 -17.18 45.05 20.80
C GLU A 279 -16.45 43.74 20.48
N LEU A 280 -17.11 42.63 20.80
CA LEU A 280 -16.82 41.29 20.31
C LEU A 280 -18.03 40.79 19.52
N GLY A 281 -17.79 40.16 18.38
CA GLY A 281 -18.87 39.68 17.54
C GLY A 281 -18.53 38.49 16.67
N PHE A 282 -19.55 38.08 15.94
CA PHE A 282 -19.51 36.98 14.99
C PHE A 282 -19.79 37.53 13.59
N LEU A 283 -18.98 37.16 12.62
CA LEU A 283 -19.19 37.48 11.22
C LEU A 283 -19.22 36.19 10.39
N LEU A 284 -20.20 36.08 9.49
CA LEU A 284 -20.27 34.98 8.54
C LEU A 284 -19.75 35.49 7.19
N LEU A 285 -18.51 35.13 6.86
CA LEU A 285 -17.84 35.53 5.61
C LEU A 285 -17.78 34.32 4.68
N TYR A 286 -18.52 34.37 3.56
CA TYR A 286 -18.64 33.25 2.62
C TYR A 286 -19.02 31.91 3.28
N PHE A 287 -20.03 31.92 4.16
CA PHE A 287 -20.48 30.76 4.96
C PHE A 287 -19.43 30.19 5.92
N SER A 288 -18.27 30.84 6.07
CA SER A 288 -17.27 30.51 7.09
C SER A 288 -17.53 31.32 8.36
N PRO A 289 -17.73 30.67 9.51
CA PRO A 289 -17.85 31.37 10.79
C PRO A 289 -16.50 32.01 11.15
N ALA A 290 -16.49 33.32 11.36
CA ALA A 290 -15.33 34.04 11.88
C ALA A 290 -15.76 34.90 13.07
N PHE A 291 -14.90 34.97 14.08
CA PHE A 291 -15.08 35.90 15.18
C PHE A 291 -14.29 37.17 14.88
N TYR A 292 -14.68 38.29 15.49
CA TYR A 292 -13.88 39.50 15.45
C TYR A 292 -13.88 40.18 16.81
N CYS A 293 -12.74 40.76 17.15
CA CYS A 293 -12.59 41.67 18.29
C CYS A 293 -12.22 43.06 17.80
N ASN A 294 -13.00 44.09 18.19
CA ASN A 294 -12.71 45.46 17.80
C ASN A 294 -11.58 46.05 18.65
N VAL A 295 -10.34 45.93 18.15
CA VAL A 295 -9.12 46.49 18.77
C VAL A 295 -8.71 47.83 18.14
N SER A 296 -9.69 48.63 17.70
CA SER A 296 -9.40 49.94 17.06
C SER A 296 -8.67 50.92 17.97
N GLU A 297 -8.78 50.78 19.29
CA GLU A 297 -8.04 51.62 20.24
C GLU A 297 -6.54 51.38 20.24
N ALA A 298 -6.07 50.23 19.75
CA ALA A 298 -4.64 49.95 19.64
C ALA A 298 -3.90 50.97 18.76
N TRP A 299 -4.59 51.61 17.81
CA TRP A 299 -4.04 52.69 16.99
C TRP A 299 -3.69 53.95 17.78
N LEU A 300 -4.28 54.15 18.97
CA LEU A 300 -4.04 55.32 19.80
C LEU A 300 -2.74 55.23 20.60
N PHE A 301 -2.20 54.01 20.80
CA PHE A 301 -0.97 53.78 21.56
C PHE A 301 0.22 54.51 20.93
N PRO A 302 0.95 55.36 21.67
CA PRO A 302 2.10 56.08 21.13
C PRO A 302 3.27 55.13 20.84
N GLU A 303 3.48 54.10 21.67
CA GLU A 303 4.62 53.21 21.53
C GLU A 303 4.38 52.11 20.49
N ARG A 304 5.29 52.02 19.52
CA ARG A 304 5.27 51.01 18.44
C ARG A 304 5.15 49.57 18.94
N TYR A 305 5.81 49.24 20.06
CA TYR A 305 5.87 47.86 20.53
C TYR A 305 4.51 47.38 21.06
N LYS A 306 3.71 48.27 21.67
CA LYS A 306 2.36 47.92 22.16
C LYS A 306 1.44 47.58 20.99
N ARG A 307 1.49 48.38 19.92
CA ARG A 307 0.75 48.11 18.68
C ARG A 307 1.15 46.77 18.05
N LEU A 308 2.45 46.52 17.93
CA LEU A 308 2.97 45.26 17.39
C LEU A 308 2.55 44.05 18.21
N TRP A 309 2.56 44.15 19.55
CA TRP A 309 2.08 43.07 20.41
C TRP A 309 0.59 42.80 20.25
N VAL A 310 -0.25 43.85 20.15
CA VAL A 310 -1.68 43.65 19.87
C VAL A 310 -1.86 42.95 18.52
N SER A 311 -1.14 43.37 17.47
CA SER A 311 -1.28 42.80 16.12
C SER A 311 -0.76 41.36 15.99
N ILE A 312 0.25 40.94 16.77
CA ILE A 312 0.76 39.55 16.73
C ILE A 312 0.11 38.62 17.75
N ALA A 313 -0.64 39.15 18.74
CA ALA A 313 -1.15 38.39 19.88
C ALA A 313 -1.92 37.13 19.49
N GLY A 314 -2.85 37.22 18.54
CA GLY A 314 -3.62 36.07 18.04
C GLY A 314 -2.72 34.98 17.46
N ALA A 315 -1.87 35.34 16.50
CA ALA A 315 -0.96 34.39 15.86
C ALA A 315 0.07 33.78 16.84
N TYR A 316 0.57 34.55 17.80
CA TYR A 316 1.46 34.07 18.85
C TYR A 316 0.78 33.04 19.76
N PHE A 317 -0.46 33.32 20.19
CA PHE A 317 -1.23 32.37 20.99
C PHE A 317 -1.53 31.10 20.21
N GLU A 318 -1.93 31.22 18.94
CA GLU A 318 -2.21 30.08 18.08
C GLU A 318 -0.97 29.19 17.85
N LEU A 319 0.21 29.81 17.68
CA LEU A 319 1.50 29.08 17.63
C LEU A 319 1.81 28.35 18.94
N PHE A 320 1.52 28.95 20.08
CA PHE A 320 1.74 28.32 21.38
C PHE A 320 0.81 27.10 21.58
N VAL A 321 -0.46 27.22 21.21
CA VAL A 321 -1.42 26.10 21.21
C VAL A 321 -0.97 25.00 20.23
N TRP A 322 -0.53 25.38 19.04
CA TRP A 322 0.02 24.46 18.05
C TRP A 322 1.24 23.69 18.58
N ALA A 323 2.13 24.37 19.29
CA ALA A 323 3.32 23.74 19.87
C ALA A 323 2.96 22.73 20.96
N ILE A 324 2.03 23.08 21.86
CA ILE A 324 1.53 22.14 22.88
C ILE A 324 0.88 20.93 22.21
N ALA A 325 0.04 21.15 21.19
CA ALA A 325 -0.60 20.06 20.45
C ALA A 325 0.43 19.15 19.76
N THR A 326 1.52 19.71 19.24
CA THR A 326 2.61 18.95 18.64
C THR A 326 3.34 18.07 19.65
N LEU A 327 3.61 18.60 20.84
CA LEU A 327 4.24 17.82 21.90
C LEU A 327 3.29 16.74 22.44
N LEU A 328 2.01 17.07 22.66
CA LEU A 328 1.01 16.11 23.12
C LEU A 328 0.78 15.00 22.09
N TRP A 329 0.68 15.32 20.80
CA TRP A 329 0.62 14.32 19.72
C TRP A 329 1.82 13.37 19.77
N ARG A 330 3.02 13.88 20.08
CA ARG A 330 4.21 13.02 20.18
C ARG A 330 4.26 12.19 21.47
N LEU A 331 3.73 12.71 22.58
CA LEU A 331 3.78 12.06 23.90
C LEU A 331 2.65 11.05 24.14
N THR A 332 1.59 11.08 23.32
CA THR A 332 0.39 10.25 23.49
C THR A 332 0.33 9.14 22.44
N GLU A 333 -0.28 8.01 22.80
CA GLU A 333 -0.43 6.86 21.90
C GLU A 333 -1.44 7.14 20.78
N ALA A 334 -1.18 6.60 19.59
CA ALA A 334 -1.83 6.94 18.31
C ALA A 334 -3.33 6.60 18.20
N ASP A 335 -3.91 5.92 19.19
CA ASP A 335 -5.33 5.53 19.24
C ASP A 335 -6.12 6.19 20.39
N THR A 336 -5.48 7.09 21.13
CA THR A 336 -6.16 7.84 22.21
C THR A 336 -6.93 9.04 21.66
N TRP A 337 -8.05 9.38 22.29
CA TRP A 337 -8.83 10.57 21.92
C TRP A 337 -8.01 11.87 22.06
N LEU A 338 -7.06 11.89 23.01
CA LEU A 338 -6.16 13.02 23.24
C LEU A 338 -5.15 13.19 22.10
N ASN A 339 -4.60 12.09 21.58
CA ASN A 339 -3.75 12.11 20.40
C ASN A 339 -4.51 12.63 19.18
N PHE A 340 -5.73 12.10 18.95
CA PHE A 340 -6.59 12.53 17.85
C PHE A 340 -6.95 14.02 17.92
N LEU A 341 -7.32 14.51 19.10
CA LEU A 341 -7.60 15.93 19.33
C LEU A 341 -6.35 16.80 19.07
N SER A 342 -5.20 16.37 19.58
CA SER A 342 -3.93 17.07 19.39
C SER A 342 -3.53 17.14 17.92
N LEU A 343 -3.75 16.06 17.17
CA LEU A 343 -3.52 16.00 15.72
C LEU A 343 -4.44 16.96 14.95
N VAL A 344 -5.72 17.05 15.33
CA VAL A 344 -6.68 18.01 14.73
C VAL A 344 -6.23 19.45 14.98
N VAL A 345 -5.87 19.79 16.22
CA VAL A 345 -5.37 21.13 16.59
C VAL A 345 -4.07 21.43 15.84
N LEU A 346 -3.12 20.49 15.81
CA LEU A 346 -1.86 20.63 15.08
C LEU A 346 -2.09 20.94 13.60
N ALA A 347 -2.95 20.16 12.92
CA ALA A 347 -3.20 20.33 11.50
C ALA A 347 -3.93 21.65 11.19
N THR A 348 -4.96 21.98 11.97
CA THR A 348 -5.79 23.17 11.74
C THR A 348 -5.07 24.47 12.12
N SER A 349 -4.48 24.54 13.31
CA SER A 349 -3.75 25.72 13.80
C SER A 349 -2.45 25.96 13.03
N GLY A 350 -1.73 24.92 12.61
CA GLY A 350 -0.51 25.07 11.82
C GLY A 350 -0.77 25.71 10.46
N ILE A 351 -1.79 25.20 9.74
CA ILE A 351 -2.20 25.77 8.45
C ILE A 351 -2.73 27.19 8.63
N LYS A 352 -3.63 27.41 9.60
CA LYS A 352 -4.22 28.74 9.84
C LYS A 352 -3.17 29.78 10.21
N THR A 353 -2.23 29.44 11.09
CA THR A 353 -1.14 30.37 11.46
C THR A 353 -0.26 30.72 10.25
N LEU A 354 0.04 29.75 9.38
CA LEU A 354 0.83 30.01 8.16
C LEU A 354 0.15 31.05 7.24
N PHE A 355 -1.18 31.00 7.13
CA PHE A 355 -1.94 32.00 6.39
C PHE A 355 -2.04 33.33 7.15
N ASN A 356 -2.31 33.32 8.47
CA ASN A 356 -2.46 34.52 9.28
C ASN A 356 -1.17 35.33 9.36
N LEU A 357 0.00 34.70 9.47
CA LEU A 357 1.31 35.37 9.49
C LEU A 357 1.79 35.79 8.09
N ASN A 358 1.06 35.48 7.02
CA ASN A 358 1.44 35.88 5.68
C ASN A 358 1.22 37.40 5.48
N PRO A 359 2.28 38.20 5.28
CA PRO A 359 2.16 39.66 5.17
C PRO A 359 1.50 40.14 3.87
N LEU A 360 1.35 39.25 2.87
CA LEU A 360 0.79 39.59 1.56
C LEU A 360 -0.74 39.49 1.51
N LEU A 361 -1.33 38.79 2.50
CA LEU A 361 -2.78 38.67 2.70
C LEU A 361 -3.20 39.63 3.80
N LYS A 362 -4.39 40.23 3.69
CA LYS A 362 -4.92 41.20 4.66
C LYS A 362 -5.42 40.47 5.93
N LEU A 363 -4.49 39.86 6.63
CA LEU A 363 -4.62 39.12 7.89
C LEU A 363 -3.62 39.72 8.91
N ASP A 364 -3.41 39.07 10.05
CA ASP A 364 -2.59 39.62 11.16
C ASP A 364 -1.15 39.97 10.75
N GLY A 365 -0.51 39.14 9.92
CA GLY A 365 0.84 39.37 9.42
C GLY A 365 0.95 40.64 8.56
N TYR A 366 -0.12 41.00 7.85
CA TYR A 366 -0.19 42.26 7.12
C TYR A 366 -0.29 43.45 8.06
N TYR A 367 -1.17 43.39 9.07
CA TYR A 367 -1.31 44.48 10.03
C TYR A 367 -0.03 44.63 10.87
N PHE A 368 0.60 43.53 11.27
CA PHE A 368 1.92 43.55 11.90
C PHE A 368 2.97 44.24 11.03
N LEU A 369 3.06 43.91 9.74
CA LEU A 369 3.98 44.57 8.82
C LEU A 369 3.63 46.06 8.61
N SER A 370 2.33 46.37 8.53
CA SER A 370 1.81 47.74 8.39
C SER A 370 2.18 48.60 9.60
N ASP A 371 2.03 48.06 10.81
CA ASP A 371 2.37 48.71 12.07
C ASP A 371 3.88 48.81 12.27
N TYR A 372 4.64 47.81 11.84
CA TYR A 372 6.12 47.81 11.89
C TYR A 372 6.72 48.87 10.96
N LEU A 373 6.10 49.06 9.79
CA LEU A 373 6.49 50.08 8.83
C LEU A 373 5.88 51.45 9.12
N GLU A 374 4.93 51.53 10.06
CA GLU A 374 4.16 52.74 10.42
C GLU A 374 3.43 53.37 9.22
N ILE A 375 3.06 52.55 8.23
CA ILE A 375 2.34 52.98 7.04
C ILE A 375 0.92 52.39 7.09
N PRO A 376 -0.11 53.16 7.43
CA PRO A 376 -1.49 52.66 7.40
C PRO A 376 -1.91 52.36 5.96
N ASN A 377 -2.73 51.32 5.78
CA ASN A 377 -3.25 50.92 4.47
C ASN A 377 -2.16 50.63 3.41
N LEU A 378 -1.04 50.04 3.84
CA LEU A 378 0.11 49.67 3.01
C LEU A 378 -0.27 49.00 1.68
N ARG A 379 -1.20 48.04 1.67
CA ARG A 379 -1.58 47.30 0.46
C ARG A 379 -2.27 48.17 -0.59
N ARG A 380 -3.24 48.98 -0.17
CA ARG A 380 -3.98 49.89 -1.06
C ARG A 380 -3.02 50.92 -1.65
N ARG A 381 -2.25 51.60 -0.79
CA ARG A 381 -1.23 52.59 -1.21
C ARG A 381 -0.20 52.00 -2.16
N SER A 382 0.26 50.77 -1.91
CA SER A 382 1.22 50.08 -2.79
C SER A 382 0.63 49.75 -4.16
N PHE A 383 -0.63 49.26 -4.22
CA PHE A 383 -1.30 48.96 -5.47
C PHE A 383 -1.66 50.21 -6.26
N ASP A 384 -2.11 51.28 -5.59
CA ASP A 384 -2.37 52.57 -6.21
C ASP A 384 -1.08 53.15 -6.78
N PHE A 385 0.03 53.05 -6.05
CA PHE A 385 1.35 53.49 -6.50
C PHE A 385 1.89 52.68 -7.69
N VAL A 386 1.79 51.35 -7.65
CA VAL A 386 2.23 50.47 -8.76
C VAL A 386 1.33 50.66 -9.98
N GLY A 387 0.01 50.75 -9.79
CA GLY A 387 -0.95 51.02 -10.85
C GLY A 387 -0.71 52.38 -11.52
N ALA A 388 -0.48 53.43 -10.74
CA ALA A 388 -0.11 54.75 -11.24
C ALA A 388 1.25 54.74 -11.96
N SER A 389 2.23 53.98 -11.45
CA SER A 389 3.54 53.83 -12.09
C SER A 389 3.45 53.13 -13.46
N ILE A 390 2.63 52.08 -13.58
CA ILE A 390 2.37 51.36 -14.83
C ILE A 390 1.64 52.28 -15.83
N LYS A 391 0.60 53.00 -15.39
CA LYS A 391 -0.13 53.96 -16.24
C LYS A 391 0.76 55.11 -16.73
N ARG A 392 1.71 55.57 -15.90
CA ARG A 392 2.72 56.57 -16.27
C ARG A 392 3.72 56.03 -17.30
N LEU A 393 4.11 54.76 -17.18
CA LEU A 393 5.01 54.08 -18.15
C LEU A 393 4.32 53.83 -19.50
N LEU A 394 3.00 53.62 -19.49
CA LEU A 394 2.15 53.41 -20.68
C LEU A 394 1.65 54.72 -21.32
N GLY A 395 2.19 55.89 -20.91
CA GLY A 395 1.97 57.17 -21.59
C GLY A 395 0.65 57.88 -21.28
N SER A 396 -0.10 57.46 -20.25
CA SER A 396 -1.34 58.15 -19.86
C SER A 396 -1.04 59.44 -19.10
N ARG A 397 -1.44 60.59 -19.66
CA ARG A 397 -1.28 61.91 -19.05
C ARG A 397 -2.52 62.20 -18.21
N GLN A 398 -2.30 62.34 -16.89
CA GLN A 398 -3.23 62.68 -15.81
C GLN A 398 -3.92 61.52 -15.07
N GLN A 399 -3.37 61.21 -13.89
CA GLN A 399 -4.13 61.27 -12.65
C GLN A 399 -3.17 61.83 -11.59
N LYS A 400 -3.52 62.97 -10.99
CA LYS A 400 -2.81 63.55 -9.84
C LYS A 400 -3.10 62.61 -8.67
N VAL A 401 -2.30 61.56 -8.52
CA VAL A 401 -2.21 60.86 -7.24
C VAL A 401 -1.37 61.78 -6.37
N ASP A 402 -1.81 62.07 -5.16
CA ASP A 402 -1.06 62.86 -4.16
C ASP A 402 0.25 62.11 -3.82
N VAL A 403 1.24 62.25 -4.69
CA VAL A 403 2.59 61.68 -4.55
C VAL A 403 3.53 62.70 -3.88
N GLU A 404 3.05 63.90 -3.59
CA GLU A 404 3.84 65.04 -3.11
C GLU A 404 4.44 64.86 -1.70
N GLU A 405 4.05 63.83 -0.93
CA GLU A 405 4.62 63.56 0.41
C GLU A 405 5.27 62.16 0.57
N THR A 406 5.61 61.45 -0.52
CA THR A 406 6.17 60.09 -0.38
C THR A 406 7.70 60.09 -0.20
N THR A 407 8.19 59.57 0.92
CA THR A 407 9.63 59.46 1.17
C THR A 407 10.31 58.44 0.21
N PRO A 408 11.62 58.56 -0.09
CA PRO A 408 12.33 57.59 -0.92
C PRO A 408 12.29 56.15 -0.37
N ARG A 409 12.15 56.02 0.95
CA ARG A 409 11.97 54.74 1.64
C ARG A 409 10.59 54.15 1.35
N GLU A 410 9.53 54.92 1.50
CA GLU A 410 8.16 54.49 1.18
C GLU A 410 8.00 54.09 -0.27
N ARG A 411 8.59 54.84 -1.20
CA ARG A 411 8.55 54.50 -2.63
C ARG A 411 9.11 53.11 -2.93
N ARG A 412 10.23 52.74 -2.29
CA ARG A 412 10.82 51.41 -2.45
C ARG A 412 9.88 50.34 -1.87
N ILE A 413 9.34 50.59 -0.69
CA ILE A 413 8.39 49.69 -0.01
C ILE A 413 7.14 49.48 -0.87
N TYR A 414 6.54 50.54 -1.41
CA TYR A 414 5.34 50.45 -2.25
C TYR A 414 5.57 49.64 -3.53
N ILE A 415 6.73 49.80 -4.18
CA ILE A 415 7.07 49.02 -5.37
C ILE A 415 7.34 47.56 -5.01
N THR A 416 8.19 47.29 -4.01
CA THR A 416 8.57 45.92 -3.67
C THR A 416 7.39 45.15 -3.10
N TYR A 417 6.66 45.71 -2.14
CA TYR A 417 5.46 45.12 -1.57
C TYR A 417 4.33 45.01 -2.60
N GLY A 418 4.07 46.07 -3.38
CA GLY A 418 3.01 46.06 -4.40
C GLY A 418 3.22 45.00 -5.48
N LEU A 419 4.44 44.86 -6.00
CA LEU A 419 4.76 43.82 -7.00
C LEU A 419 4.71 42.41 -6.40
N THR A 420 5.29 42.20 -5.22
CA THR A 420 5.29 40.88 -4.56
C THR A 420 3.88 40.45 -4.14
N ALA A 421 3.08 41.35 -3.56
CA ALA A 421 1.70 41.09 -3.20
C ALA A 421 0.81 40.85 -4.43
N ALA A 422 1.05 41.57 -5.54
CA ALA A 422 0.33 41.33 -6.80
C ALA A 422 0.69 39.98 -7.43
N ALA A 423 1.99 39.65 -7.51
CA ALA A 423 2.47 38.37 -8.00
C ALA A 423 1.95 37.20 -7.16
N PHE A 424 2.00 37.32 -5.83
CA PHE A 424 1.46 36.32 -4.91
C PHE A 424 -0.07 36.19 -5.05
N SER A 425 -0.80 37.30 -5.15
CA SER A 425 -2.26 37.26 -5.35
C SER A 425 -2.64 36.57 -6.67
N LEU A 426 -1.89 36.81 -7.75
CA LEU A 426 -2.09 36.15 -9.05
C LEU A 426 -1.70 34.66 -8.99
N TRP A 427 -0.59 34.33 -8.36
CA TRP A 427 -0.15 32.95 -8.15
C TRP A 427 -1.16 32.16 -7.32
N LEU A 428 -1.62 32.72 -6.19
CA LEU A 428 -2.60 32.10 -5.32
C LEU A 428 -3.92 31.86 -6.06
N LEU A 429 -4.39 32.87 -6.81
CA LEU A 429 -5.57 32.73 -7.67
C LEU A 429 -5.38 31.62 -8.72
N GLY A 430 -4.24 31.62 -9.42
CA GLY A 430 -3.90 30.58 -10.41
C GLY A 430 -3.81 29.19 -9.80
N PHE A 431 -3.24 29.06 -8.59
CA PHE A 431 -3.15 27.82 -7.84
C PHE A 431 -4.54 27.28 -7.49
N PHE A 432 -5.44 28.13 -6.95
CA PHE A 432 -6.82 27.72 -6.67
C PHE A 432 -7.56 27.35 -7.95
N ILE A 433 -7.40 28.13 -9.03
CA ILE A 433 -8.01 27.82 -10.34
C ILE A 433 -7.53 26.45 -10.84
N PHE A 434 -6.22 26.19 -10.83
CA PHE A 434 -5.63 24.93 -11.29
C PHE A 434 -6.04 23.74 -10.42
N LYS A 435 -6.06 23.91 -9.09
CA LYS A 435 -6.49 22.85 -8.17
C LYS A 435 -7.98 22.57 -8.29
N SER A 436 -8.81 23.60 -8.31
CA SER A 436 -10.27 23.44 -8.50
C SER A 436 -10.59 22.88 -9.88
N SER A 437 -9.87 23.26 -10.95
CA SER A 437 -10.08 22.67 -12.28
C SER A 437 -9.68 21.19 -12.31
N SER A 438 -8.55 20.81 -11.70
CA SER A 438 -8.12 19.42 -11.61
C SER A 438 -9.10 18.55 -10.79
N ALA A 439 -9.71 19.10 -9.74
CA ALA A 439 -10.71 18.40 -8.93
C ALA A 439 -12.09 18.32 -9.62
N LEU A 440 -12.49 19.36 -10.35
CA LEU A 440 -13.73 19.38 -11.12
C LEU A 440 -13.66 18.56 -12.40
N MET A 441 -12.47 18.26 -12.93
CA MET A 441 -12.30 17.34 -14.07
C MET A 441 -12.86 15.95 -13.77
N GLN A 442 -12.96 15.54 -12.50
CA GLN A 442 -13.58 14.28 -12.07
C GLN A 442 -15.11 14.28 -12.24
N TYR A 443 -15.76 15.43 -12.41
CA TYR A 443 -17.22 15.59 -12.51
C TYR A 443 -17.73 16.02 -13.91
N GLN A 444 -16.91 15.92 -14.95
CA GLN A 444 -17.24 16.28 -16.35
C GLN A 444 -17.81 17.72 -16.53
N GLY A 445 -18.38 18.03 -17.71
CA GLY A 445 -18.66 19.39 -18.22
C GLY A 445 -19.52 20.31 -17.33
N ILE A 446 -20.25 19.78 -16.34
CA ILE A 446 -21.05 20.56 -15.38
C ILE A 446 -20.14 21.33 -14.42
N GLY A 447 -19.05 20.71 -13.95
CA GLY A 447 -18.06 21.37 -13.11
C GLY A 447 -17.39 22.53 -13.85
N LEU A 448 -16.99 22.29 -15.10
CA LEU A 448 -16.39 23.31 -15.95
C LEU A 448 -17.36 24.47 -16.24
N ALA A 449 -18.64 24.17 -16.50
CA ALA A 449 -19.67 25.19 -16.74
C ALA A 449 -19.95 26.05 -15.50
N PHE A 450 -20.07 25.45 -14.32
CA PHE A 450 -20.27 26.19 -13.06
C PHE A 450 -19.04 27.07 -12.73
N PHE A 451 -17.84 26.52 -12.90
CA PHE A 451 -16.59 27.27 -12.72
C PHE A 451 -16.47 28.43 -13.73
N ALA A 452 -16.76 28.19 -15.01
CA ALA A 452 -16.76 29.22 -16.04
C ALA A 452 -17.79 30.32 -15.76
N LEU A 453 -18.98 29.96 -15.27
CA LEU A 453 -20.04 30.92 -14.95
C LEU A 453 -19.66 31.83 -13.77
N VAL A 454 -19.10 31.26 -12.69
CA VAL A 454 -18.61 32.02 -11.53
C VAL A 454 -17.37 32.86 -11.89
N PHE A 455 -16.43 32.29 -12.65
CA PHE A 455 -15.20 32.97 -13.07
C PHE A 455 -15.48 34.13 -14.04
N VAL A 456 -16.30 33.90 -15.07
CA VAL A 456 -16.72 34.93 -16.03
C VAL A 456 -17.51 36.02 -15.32
N HIS A 457 -18.42 35.68 -14.40
CA HIS A 457 -19.19 36.68 -13.65
C HIS A 457 -18.29 37.62 -12.81
N LYS A 458 -17.27 37.08 -12.12
CA LYS A 458 -16.37 37.87 -11.26
C LYS A 458 -15.32 38.65 -12.05
N VAL A 459 -14.78 38.06 -13.12
CA VAL A 459 -13.77 38.71 -13.97
C VAL A 459 -14.40 39.78 -14.85
N ARG A 460 -15.60 39.55 -15.40
CA ARG A 460 -16.27 40.51 -16.29
C ARG A 460 -16.63 41.83 -15.60
N ARG A 461 -16.92 41.83 -14.29
CA ARG A 461 -17.14 43.07 -13.50
C ARG A 461 -15.86 43.88 -13.23
N LYS A 462 -14.69 43.25 -13.07
CA LYS A 462 -13.42 43.96 -12.82
C LYS A 462 -12.66 44.33 -14.11
N LEU A 463 -12.77 43.53 -15.16
CA LEU A 463 -12.07 43.78 -16.43
C LEU A 463 -12.72 44.89 -17.27
N GLY A 464 -14.02 45.16 -17.08
CA GLY A 464 -14.74 46.24 -17.77
C GLY A 464 -14.25 47.66 -17.47
N ARG A 465 -13.49 47.87 -16.38
CA ARG A 465 -12.88 49.17 -16.03
C ARG A 465 -11.45 49.35 -16.57
N PHE A 466 -10.84 48.33 -17.20
CA PHE A 466 -9.42 48.35 -17.57
C PHE A 466 -9.13 48.38 -19.08
N VAL A 467 -10.14 48.34 -19.97
CA VAL A 467 -9.89 48.44 -21.43
C VAL A 467 -11.02 49.17 -22.18
N PRO A 468 -10.86 50.46 -22.51
CA PRO A 468 -11.32 51.00 -23.78
C PRO A 468 -10.12 51.07 -24.74
N GLY A 469 -10.14 50.21 -25.76
CA GLY A 469 -9.22 50.30 -26.91
C GLY A 469 -7.89 49.55 -26.74
N ALA A 470 -7.87 48.27 -27.11
CA ALA A 470 -6.65 47.49 -27.27
C ALA A 470 -6.44 47.10 -28.74
N SER A 471 -5.66 47.89 -29.47
CA SER A 471 -4.97 47.45 -30.69
C SER A 471 -3.69 48.26 -30.94
N ALA A 472 -2.59 47.95 -30.23
CA ALA A 472 -1.24 48.24 -30.73
C ALA A 472 -0.13 47.50 -29.95
N LYS A 473 0.47 46.51 -30.64
CA LYS A 473 1.91 46.20 -30.74
C LYS A 473 2.78 46.19 -29.46
N PHE A 474 3.11 44.96 -29.03
CA PHE A 474 4.25 44.62 -28.19
C PHE A 474 5.61 44.82 -28.91
N ARG A 475 6.60 45.40 -28.21
CA ARG A 475 8.05 45.21 -28.47
C ARG A 475 8.74 44.84 -27.14
N PRO A 476 9.68 43.88 -27.11
CA PRO A 476 10.19 43.31 -25.87
C PRO A 476 11.30 44.14 -25.22
N VAL A 477 11.44 43.87 -23.92
CA VAL A 477 12.21 44.52 -22.88
C VAL A 477 13.72 44.43 -23.12
N ARG A 478 14.39 45.59 -23.32
CA ARG A 478 15.86 45.74 -23.23
C ARG A 478 16.34 46.54 -22.02
N GLY A 479 15.44 47.09 -21.19
CA GLY A 479 15.80 47.95 -20.06
C GLY A 479 16.08 47.25 -18.72
N ALA A 480 15.78 45.96 -18.59
CA ALA A 480 15.91 45.25 -17.31
C ALA A 480 17.33 44.70 -17.04
N ILE A 481 18.19 44.66 -18.06
CA ILE A 481 19.54 44.07 -17.97
C ILE A 481 20.58 45.08 -17.47
N GLU A 482 20.30 46.38 -17.58
CA GLU A 482 21.29 47.44 -17.30
C GLU A 482 21.43 47.76 -15.79
N LEU A 483 20.45 47.40 -14.97
CA LEU A 483 20.47 47.70 -13.53
C LEU A 483 21.30 46.70 -12.71
N LEU A 484 21.63 45.53 -13.26
CA LEU A 484 22.40 44.48 -12.58
C LEU A 484 23.93 44.70 -12.65
N MET A 485 24.41 45.71 -13.39
CA MET A 485 25.83 45.94 -13.70
C MET A 485 26.54 46.98 -12.80
N ARG A 486 26.04 47.30 -11.60
CA ARG A 486 26.66 48.35 -10.74
C ARG A 486 27.69 47.87 -9.71
N ARG A 487 27.94 46.57 -9.53
CA ARG A 487 29.02 46.03 -8.66
C ARG A 487 29.61 44.70 -9.18
N PRO A 488 30.45 44.72 -10.23
CA PRO A 488 30.92 43.49 -10.88
C PRO A 488 31.83 42.64 -9.98
N ALA A 489 32.64 43.25 -9.10
CA ALA A 489 33.61 42.53 -8.28
C ALA A 489 32.98 41.63 -7.20
N GLN A 490 31.91 42.08 -6.53
CA GLN A 490 31.25 41.30 -5.47
C GLN A 490 30.37 40.18 -6.06
N ALA A 491 29.72 40.44 -7.20
CA ALA A 491 28.96 39.43 -7.93
C ALA A 491 29.88 38.34 -8.52
N LEU A 492 31.07 38.70 -9.03
CA LEU A 492 32.07 37.73 -9.53
C LEU A 492 32.73 36.91 -8.42
N VAL A 493 32.93 37.47 -7.21
CA VAL A 493 33.43 36.70 -6.07
C VAL A 493 32.38 35.74 -5.53
N VAL A 494 31.10 36.13 -5.48
CA VAL A 494 30.01 35.23 -5.06
C VAL A 494 29.70 34.17 -6.13
N LEU A 495 29.70 34.53 -7.42
CA LEU A 495 29.56 33.59 -8.54
C LEU A 495 30.80 32.69 -8.70
N GLY A 496 31.99 33.21 -8.41
CA GLY A 496 33.25 32.48 -8.43
C GLY A 496 33.38 31.51 -7.26
N ALA A 497 33.06 31.95 -6.03
CA ALA A 497 32.98 31.08 -4.86
C ALA A 497 31.87 30.02 -5.03
N GLY A 498 30.72 30.40 -5.58
CA GLY A 498 29.65 29.47 -5.94
C GLY A 498 30.07 28.45 -7.01
N SER A 499 30.83 28.86 -8.03
CA SER A 499 31.37 27.94 -9.05
C SER A 499 32.45 27.02 -8.49
N VAL A 500 33.35 27.51 -7.64
CA VAL A 500 34.35 26.65 -6.97
C VAL A 500 33.66 25.63 -6.07
N LEU A 501 32.62 26.00 -5.33
CA LEU A 501 31.81 25.05 -4.54
C LEU A 501 31.06 24.03 -5.42
N LEU A 502 30.53 24.46 -6.57
CA LEU A 502 29.79 23.58 -7.50
C LEU A 502 30.69 22.58 -8.25
N PHE A 503 31.91 22.97 -8.61
CA PHE A 503 32.81 22.17 -9.44
C PHE A 503 33.98 21.52 -8.69
N ALA A 504 34.45 22.08 -7.57
CA ALA A 504 35.54 21.50 -6.77
C ALA A 504 35.05 20.70 -5.55
N GLY A 505 33.83 20.98 -5.05
CA GLY A 505 33.22 20.23 -3.96
C GLY A 505 32.83 18.82 -4.37
N ARG A 506 33.59 17.81 -3.92
CA ARG A 506 33.28 16.39 -4.12
C ARG A 506 32.52 15.86 -2.91
N LEU A 507 31.23 15.55 -3.10
CA LEU A 507 30.40 14.91 -2.09
C LEU A 507 30.24 13.42 -2.41
N GLU A 508 30.13 12.61 -1.36
CA GLU A 508 29.87 11.18 -1.51
C GLU A 508 28.38 10.96 -1.79
N LEU A 509 28.07 10.35 -2.93
CA LEU A 509 26.70 9.98 -3.29
C LEU A 509 26.31 8.74 -2.48
N THR A 510 25.23 8.85 -1.71
CA THR A 510 24.63 7.70 -1.02
C THR A 510 23.24 7.44 -1.53
N VAL A 511 22.98 6.23 -2.02
CA VAL A 511 21.64 5.74 -2.33
C VAL A 511 21.08 5.07 -1.07
N GLN A 512 19.84 5.40 -0.71
CA GLN A 512 19.18 4.88 0.48
C GLN A 512 18.05 3.94 0.10
N GLY A 513 17.89 2.86 0.86
CA GLY A 513 16.79 1.91 0.68
C GLY A 513 16.36 1.30 2.01
N ASP A 514 15.12 0.84 2.08
CA ASP A 514 14.69 -0.04 3.16
C ASP A 514 15.38 -1.39 3.01
N VAL A 515 15.65 -2.04 4.14
CA VAL A 515 16.39 -3.30 4.21
C VAL A 515 15.54 -4.36 4.87
N THR A 516 15.59 -5.57 4.32
CA THR A 516 15.11 -6.81 4.95
C THR A 516 16.25 -7.82 5.05
N VAL A 517 16.36 -8.50 6.19
CA VAL A 517 17.34 -9.60 6.36
C VAL A 517 16.80 -10.89 5.79
N ALA A 518 17.55 -11.49 4.87
CA ALA A 518 17.34 -12.81 4.33
C ALA A 518 18.50 -13.76 4.72
N PRO A 519 18.23 -15.04 5.02
CA PRO A 519 19.30 -16.02 5.23
C PRO A 519 20.03 -16.33 3.91
N ILE A 520 21.35 -16.58 3.96
CA ILE A 520 22.11 -17.00 2.77
C ILE A 520 21.77 -18.43 2.38
N HIS A 521 21.68 -19.31 3.37
CA HIS A 521 21.31 -20.71 3.21
C HIS A 521 20.12 -21.01 4.12
N ASN A 522 19.01 -21.42 3.51
CA ASN A 522 17.85 -21.95 4.20
C ASN A 522 17.61 -23.40 3.79
N ALA A 523 17.38 -24.25 4.78
CA ALA A 523 16.92 -25.61 4.57
C ALA A 523 15.49 -25.75 5.10
N ASP A 524 14.57 -26.02 4.18
CA ASP A 524 13.23 -26.49 4.50
C ASP A 524 13.30 -27.98 4.83
N ILE A 525 13.21 -28.32 6.11
CA ILE A 525 13.21 -29.69 6.60
C ILE A 525 11.82 -30.27 6.39
N ARG A 526 11.73 -31.25 5.50
CA ARG A 526 10.47 -31.87 5.08
C ARG A 526 10.43 -33.35 5.47
N ALA A 527 9.22 -33.88 5.60
CA ALA A 527 9.02 -35.31 5.78
C ALA A 527 9.46 -36.06 4.51
N GLU A 528 10.36 -37.03 4.64
CA GLU A 528 10.77 -37.88 3.52
C GLU A 528 9.81 -39.05 3.27
N VAL A 529 9.06 -39.43 4.30
CA VAL A 529 8.12 -40.55 4.34
C VAL A 529 6.84 -40.13 5.05
N ASP A 530 5.76 -40.85 4.79
CA ASP A 530 4.48 -40.62 5.45
C ASP A 530 4.53 -41.14 6.89
N GLY A 531 3.89 -40.45 7.83
CA GLY A 531 3.80 -40.95 9.20
C GLY A 531 3.33 -39.92 10.20
N ILE A 532 3.07 -40.39 11.42
CA ILE A 532 2.63 -39.52 12.52
C ILE A 532 3.86 -39.01 13.26
N ILE A 533 3.94 -37.70 13.50
CA ILE A 533 5.03 -37.12 14.29
C ILE A 533 4.89 -37.59 15.75
N ALA A 534 5.80 -38.45 16.21
CA ALA A 534 5.79 -38.96 17.58
C ALA A 534 6.31 -37.92 18.57
N GLN A 535 7.40 -37.23 18.21
CA GLN A 535 8.00 -36.21 19.05
C GLN A 535 8.81 -35.22 18.20
N ILE A 536 8.80 -33.95 18.62
CA ILE A 536 9.71 -32.90 18.14
C ILE A 536 10.69 -32.57 19.27
N LEU A 537 11.98 -32.51 18.93
CA LEU A 537 13.10 -32.44 19.87
C LEU A 537 13.76 -31.06 19.94
N VAL A 538 13.32 -30.13 19.09
CA VAL A 538 13.87 -28.77 18.99
C VAL A 538 12.78 -27.73 19.18
N ASN A 539 13.17 -26.54 19.62
CA ASN A 539 12.34 -25.36 19.71
C ASN A 539 12.86 -24.26 18.78
N GLU A 540 12.03 -23.25 18.57
CA GLU A 540 12.43 -22.03 17.86
C GLU A 540 13.63 -21.37 18.56
N GLY A 541 14.67 -21.04 17.79
CA GLY A 541 15.90 -20.44 18.29
C GLY A 541 17.00 -21.42 18.67
N ASP A 542 16.73 -22.73 18.70
CA ASP A 542 17.75 -23.73 19.01
C ASP A 542 18.81 -23.81 17.89
N GLN A 543 20.08 -23.92 18.29
CA GLN A 543 21.19 -24.16 17.37
C GLN A 543 21.32 -25.67 17.09
N VAL A 544 21.32 -26.02 15.81
CA VAL A 544 21.45 -27.41 15.35
C VAL A 544 22.63 -27.54 14.41
N ARG A 545 23.32 -28.68 14.50
CA ARG A 545 24.37 -29.08 13.56
C ARG A 545 23.78 -29.95 12.46
N GLN A 546 24.53 -30.04 11.36
CA GLN A 546 24.19 -30.99 10.29
C GLN A 546 24.15 -32.41 10.86
N GLY A 547 23.01 -33.09 10.67
CA GLY A 547 22.73 -34.43 11.19
C GLY A 547 21.97 -34.47 12.52
N ASP A 548 21.77 -33.33 13.20
CA ASP A 548 21.03 -33.31 14.46
C ASP A 548 19.55 -33.65 14.23
N LEU A 549 18.97 -34.41 15.16
CA LEU A 549 17.59 -34.90 15.09
C LEU A 549 16.60 -33.78 15.46
N ILE A 550 15.69 -33.48 14.54
CA ILE A 550 14.67 -32.43 14.67
C ILE A 550 13.36 -33.04 15.16
N ALA A 551 12.92 -34.09 14.48
CA ALA A 551 11.68 -34.78 14.77
C ALA A 551 11.84 -36.29 14.55
N ARG A 552 11.01 -37.06 15.26
CA ARG A 552 10.90 -38.50 15.08
C ARG A 552 9.45 -38.83 14.69
N LEU A 553 9.28 -39.50 13.55
CA LEU A 553 8.01 -40.07 13.16
C LEU A 553 7.84 -41.45 13.82
N ASN A 554 6.59 -41.86 13.98
CA ASN A 554 6.25 -43.15 14.57
C ASN A 554 6.63 -44.31 13.62
N ASP A 555 7.19 -45.38 14.17
CA ASP A 555 7.75 -46.51 13.41
C ASP A 555 6.91 -47.79 13.51
N TRP A 556 5.79 -47.80 14.23
CA TRP A 556 5.01 -49.01 14.50
C TRP A 556 4.50 -49.70 13.22
N ASP A 557 3.96 -48.94 12.28
CA ASP A 557 3.43 -49.46 11.02
C ASP A 557 4.54 -50.06 10.15
N TYR A 558 5.63 -49.30 9.96
CA TYR A 558 6.80 -49.74 9.21
C TYR A 558 7.48 -50.97 9.82
N ARG A 559 7.57 -51.05 11.17
CA ARG A 559 8.10 -52.24 11.85
C ARG A 559 7.16 -53.43 11.77
N ALA A 560 5.85 -53.22 11.74
CA ALA A 560 4.90 -54.30 11.54
C ALA A 560 5.02 -54.87 10.12
N GLU A 561 5.14 -54.02 9.10
CA GLU A 561 5.40 -54.42 7.73
C GLU A 561 6.76 -55.13 7.59
N LEU A 562 7.82 -54.60 8.22
CA LEU A 562 9.14 -55.23 8.21
C LEU A 562 9.08 -56.65 8.77
N ARG A 563 8.43 -56.84 9.93
CA ARG A 563 8.24 -58.17 10.54
C ARG A 563 7.45 -59.13 9.63
N LYS A 564 6.48 -58.63 8.87
CA LYS A 564 5.74 -59.43 7.91
C LYS A 564 6.65 -59.92 6.77
N VAL A 565 7.45 -59.02 6.20
CA VAL A 565 8.41 -59.37 5.13
C VAL A 565 9.49 -60.33 5.66
N GLU A 566 9.98 -60.13 6.88
CA GLU A 566 10.93 -61.04 7.53
C GLU A 566 10.33 -62.46 7.70
N ALA A 567 9.06 -62.57 8.07
CA ALA A 567 8.37 -63.85 8.15
C ALA A 567 8.22 -64.51 6.76
N GLU A 568 7.89 -63.74 5.73
CA GLU A 568 7.82 -64.24 4.34
C GLU A 568 9.19 -64.74 3.83
N ILE A 569 10.28 -64.05 4.20
CA ILE A 569 11.65 -64.51 3.90
C ILE A 569 11.92 -65.83 4.61
N GLN A 570 11.58 -65.96 5.89
CA GLN A 570 11.78 -67.20 6.64
C GLN A 570 11.00 -68.37 6.05
N GLU A 571 9.75 -68.16 5.64
CA GLU A 571 8.92 -69.17 4.96
C GLU A 571 9.59 -69.64 3.66
N LYS A 572 10.01 -68.70 2.81
CA LYS A 572 10.67 -69.02 1.54
C LYS A 572 12.03 -69.68 1.75
N GLN A 573 12.80 -69.29 2.76
CA GLN A 573 14.05 -69.95 3.13
C GLN A 573 13.83 -71.39 3.61
N ALA A 574 12.77 -71.63 4.40
CA ALA A 574 12.40 -72.98 4.80
C ALA A 574 12.00 -73.83 3.57
N LYS A 575 11.24 -73.25 2.64
CA LYS A 575 10.90 -73.89 1.36
C LYS A 575 12.13 -74.20 0.52
N LEU A 576 13.07 -73.25 0.42
CA LEU A 576 14.34 -73.47 -0.28
C LEU A 576 15.14 -74.62 0.33
N LYS A 577 15.25 -74.67 1.67
CA LYS A 577 15.92 -75.78 2.36
C LYS A 577 15.27 -77.13 2.05
N MET A 578 13.93 -77.19 1.97
CA MET A 578 13.22 -78.41 1.58
C MET A 578 13.51 -78.81 0.13
N LEU A 579 13.57 -77.85 -0.81
CA LEU A 579 13.91 -78.12 -2.21
C LEU A 579 15.38 -78.55 -2.38
N GLU A 580 16.31 -77.92 -1.66
CA GLU A 580 17.74 -78.26 -1.70
C GLU A 580 18.04 -79.61 -1.02
N ALA A 581 17.28 -79.98 0.02
CA ALA A 581 17.35 -81.31 0.63
C ALA A 581 16.83 -82.42 -0.30
N GLY A 582 16.00 -82.07 -1.29
CA GLY A 582 15.50 -82.99 -2.30
C GLY A 582 14.57 -84.06 -1.73
N SER A 583 14.61 -85.27 -2.30
CA SER A 583 13.79 -86.39 -1.84
C SER A 583 14.28 -86.95 -0.51
N THR A 584 13.35 -87.22 0.40
CA THR A 584 13.66 -87.78 1.72
C THR A 584 14.35 -89.14 1.58
N GLU A 585 15.23 -89.48 2.53
CA GLU A 585 15.89 -90.79 2.60
C GLU A 585 14.89 -91.96 2.54
N GLN A 586 13.72 -91.81 3.17
CA GLN A 586 12.62 -92.78 3.08
C GLN A 586 12.09 -93.00 1.65
N GLN A 587 12.03 -91.95 0.83
CA GLN A 587 11.57 -92.03 -0.56
C GLN A 587 12.63 -92.68 -1.45
N ILE A 588 13.91 -92.36 -1.22
CA ILE A 588 15.03 -92.98 -1.93
C ILE A 588 15.09 -94.48 -1.60
N GLU A 589 14.94 -94.84 -0.33
CA GLU A 589 14.91 -96.23 0.12
C GLU A 589 13.72 -97.01 -0.46
N LEU A 590 12.53 -96.40 -0.50
CA LEU A 590 11.36 -97.01 -1.15
C LEU A 590 11.63 -97.29 -2.64
N GLY A 591 12.28 -96.34 -3.34
CA GLY A 591 12.68 -96.52 -4.73
C GLY A 591 13.72 -97.63 -4.91
N ARG A 592 14.72 -97.72 -4.02
CA ARG A 592 15.73 -98.80 -4.03
C ARG A 592 15.10 -100.17 -3.81
N ARG A 593 14.21 -100.30 -2.83
CA ARG A 593 13.44 -101.54 -2.60
C ARG A 593 12.57 -101.91 -3.79
N GLY A 594 12.01 -100.93 -4.48
CA GLY A 594 11.27 -101.15 -5.73
C GLY A 594 12.14 -101.78 -6.82
N VAL A 595 13.38 -101.28 -6.99
CA VAL A 595 14.36 -101.85 -7.93
C VAL A 595 14.78 -103.25 -7.49
N GLU A 596 15.09 -103.46 -6.21
CA GLU A 596 15.47 -104.77 -5.66
C GLU A 596 14.36 -105.82 -5.86
N THR A 597 13.11 -105.43 -5.63
CA THR A 597 11.94 -106.31 -5.85
C THR A 597 11.82 -106.68 -7.34
N ALA A 598 11.99 -105.72 -8.24
CA ALA A 598 11.94 -105.97 -9.69
C ALA A 598 13.12 -106.85 -10.15
N GLU A 599 14.32 -106.65 -9.61
CA GLU A 599 15.50 -107.49 -9.88
C GLU A 599 15.29 -108.93 -9.41
N THR A 600 14.70 -109.12 -8.23
CA THR A 600 14.34 -110.44 -7.71
C THR A 600 13.34 -111.15 -8.62
N LYS A 601 12.32 -110.44 -9.13
CA LYS A 601 11.35 -111.01 -10.09
C LYS A 601 12.00 -111.41 -11.40
N ARG A 602 12.89 -110.57 -11.97
CA ARG A 602 13.66 -110.93 -13.17
C ARG A 602 14.51 -112.17 -12.92
N ASP A 603 15.17 -112.27 -11.76
CA ASP A 603 16.01 -113.44 -11.46
C ASP A 603 15.20 -114.73 -11.36
N GLN A 604 13.98 -114.65 -10.81
CA GLN A 604 13.04 -115.76 -10.81
C GLN A 604 12.59 -116.12 -12.23
N ALA A 605 12.16 -115.14 -13.04
CA ALA A 605 11.77 -115.34 -14.43
C ALA A 605 12.92 -115.90 -15.28
N GLN A 606 14.15 -115.45 -15.05
CA GLN A 606 15.36 -115.94 -15.72
C GLN A 606 15.63 -117.41 -15.39
N LYS A 607 15.48 -117.79 -14.11
CA LYS A 607 15.61 -119.20 -13.69
C LYS A 607 14.53 -120.08 -14.33
N GLN A 608 13.28 -119.62 -14.36
CA GLN A 608 12.18 -120.32 -15.01
C GLN A 608 12.41 -120.48 -16.52
N TYR A 609 12.90 -119.43 -17.18
CA TYR A 609 13.27 -119.47 -18.60
C TYR A 609 14.40 -120.47 -18.86
N ALA A 610 15.45 -120.47 -18.03
CA ALA A 610 16.55 -121.44 -18.13
C ALA A 610 16.10 -122.88 -17.90
N GLU A 611 15.19 -123.11 -16.94
CA GLU A 611 14.60 -124.43 -16.69
C GLU A 611 13.71 -124.88 -17.85
N ALA A 612 12.87 -124.00 -18.39
CA ALA A 612 12.05 -124.26 -19.58
C ALA A 612 12.92 -124.60 -20.80
N GLN A 613 14.04 -123.88 -21.01
CA GLN A 613 15.03 -124.20 -22.03
C GLN A 613 15.61 -125.61 -21.83
N ARG A 614 15.97 -125.98 -20.60
CA ARG A 614 16.50 -127.31 -20.28
C ARG A 614 15.48 -128.42 -20.55
N ILE A 615 14.24 -128.25 -20.09
CA ILE A 615 13.14 -129.21 -20.30
C ILE A 615 12.86 -129.35 -21.80
N ARG A 616 12.82 -128.25 -22.55
CA ARG A 616 12.64 -128.28 -24.01
C ARG A 616 13.78 -129.02 -24.69
N ALA A 617 15.04 -128.78 -24.30
CA ALA A 617 16.19 -129.48 -24.86
C ALA A 617 16.11 -131.00 -24.62
N GLU A 618 15.72 -131.42 -23.42
CA GLU A 618 15.52 -132.83 -23.08
C GLU A 618 14.36 -133.46 -23.87
N ARG A 619 13.20 -132.79 -23.96
CA ARG A 619 12.06 -133.23 -24.76
C ARG A 619 12.42 -133.35 -26.25
N LEU A 620 13.12 -132.37 -26.81
CA LEU A 620 13.62 -132.39 -28.19
C LEU A 620 14.56 -133.57 -28.43
N ALA A 621 15.48 -133.85 -27.50
CA ALA A 621 16.38 -134.99 -27.61
C ALA A 621 15.59 -136.31 -27.60
N LYS A 622 14.62 -136.47 -26.69
CA LYS A 622 13.78 -137.67 -26.60
C LYS A 622 12.90 -137.86 -27.84
N ALA A 623 12.26 -136.81 -28.34
CA ALA A 623 11.43 -136.85 -29.54
C ALA A 623 12.27 -137.14 -30.80
N LYS A 624 13.48 -136.57 -30.93
CA LYS A 624 14.40 -136.93 -32.03
C LYS A 624 14.79 -138.41 -31.99
N ILE A 625 15.03 -138.95 -30.79
CA ILE A 625 15.33 -140.38 -30.60
C ILE A 625 14.10 -141.24 -30.94
N SER A 626 12.87 -140.83 -30.59
CA SER A 626 11.65 -141.58 -30.92
C SER A 626 11.41 -141.62 -32.43
N VAL A 627 11.57 -140.49 -33.12
CA VAL A 627 11.53 -140.41 -34.59
C VAL A 627 12.58 -141.34 -35.20
N ALA A 628 13.84 -141.27 -34.76
CA ALA A 628 14.88 -142.14 -35.29
C ALA A 628 14.59 -143.64 -35.06
N LYS A 629 14.00 -144.02 -33.92
CA LYS A 629 13.55 -145.40 -33.66
C LYS A 629 12.39 -145.82 -34.55
N ALA A 630 11.39 -144.96 -34.73
CA ALA A 630 10.24 -145.23 -35.59
C ALA A 630 10.68 -145.34 -37.07
N GLU A 631 11.59 -144.48 -37.53
CA GLU A 631 12.20 -144.56 -38.86
C GLU A 631 12.95 -145.88 -39.07
N ALA A 632 13.76 -146.30 -38.08
CA ALA A 632 14.46 -147.59 -38.14
C ALA A 632 13.50 -148.78 -38.16
N ARG A 633 12.42 -148.76 -37.36
CA ARG A 633 11.38 -149.81 -37.34
C ARG A 633 10.60 -149.88 -38.65
N LEU A 634 10.20 -148.73 -39.20
CA LEU A 634 9.54 -148.65 -40.50
C LEU A 634 10.44 -149.16 -41.61
N LYS A 635 11.73 -148.79 -41.59
CA LYS A 635 12.72 -149.28 -42.56
C LYS A 635 12.82 -150.81 -42.52
N TYR A 636 12.87 -151.39 -41.33
CA TYR A 636 12.88 -152.85 -41.17
C TYR A 636 11.58 -153.50 -41.66
N ALA A 637 10.41 -152.97 -41.27
CA ALA A 637 9.10 -153.47 -41.69
C ALA A 637 8.91 -153.38 -43.22
N ARG A 638 9.33 -152.27 -43.85
CA ARG A 638 9.34 -152.11 -45.32
C ARG A 638 10.27 -153.12 -45.99
N SER A 639 11.50 -153.28 -45.50
CA SER A 639 12.40 -154.30 -46.05
C SER A 639 11.86 -155.72 -45.90
N ASN A 640 11.12 -155.99 -44.82
CA ASN A 640 10.46 -157.27 -44.60
C ASN A 640 9.30 -157.47 -45.58
N LEU A 641 8.47 -156.44 -45.77
CA LEU A 641 7.39 -156.40 -46.74
C LEU A 641 7.92 -156.61 -48.17
N ASP A 642 8.98 -155.89 -48.57
CA ASP A 642 9.59 -156.03 -49.89
C ASP A 642 10.09 -157.45 -50.14
N ARG A 643 10.67 -158.09 -49.12
CA ARG A 643 11.09 -159.50 -49.16
C ARG A 643 9.90 -160.46 -49.27
N PHE A 644 8.81 -160.22 -48.54
CA PHE A 644 7.58 -161.03 -48.66
C PHE A 644 6.89 -160.83 -50.01
N LYS A 645 6.90 -159.62 -50.58
CA LYS A 645 6.42 -159.35 -51.94
C LYS A 645 7.20 -160.15 -52.97
N MET A 646 8.53 -160.18 -52.86
CA MET A 646 9.39 -160.98 -53.74
C MET A 646 9.07 -162.48 -53.65
N TYR A 647 8.89 -163.04 -52.45
CA TYR A 647 8.54 -164.46 -52.30
C TYR A 647 7.12 -164.81 -52.72
N TRP A 648 6.19 -163.86 -52.65
CA TRP A 648 4.83 -164.03 -53.19
C TRP A 648 4.84 -164.14 -54.72
N GLU A 649 5.66 -163.34 -55.42
CA GLU A 649 5.85 -163.47 -56.87
C GLU A 649 6.39 -164.85 -57.29
N GLU A 650 7.13 -165.52 -56.40
CA GLU A 650 7.64 -166.90 -56.59
C GLU A 650 6.69 -168.00 -56.06
N ASN A 651 5.46 -167.65 -55.63
CA ASN A 651 4.41 -168.58 -55.18
C ASN A 651 4.74 -169.42 -53.91
N LEU A 652 5.64 -168.92 -53.05
CA LEU A 652 6.21 -169.67 -51.91
C LEU A 652 5.53 -169.43 -50.54
N PHE A 653 4.58 -168.49 -50.43
CA PHE A 653 3.92 -168.10 -49.18
C PHE A 653 2.39 -167.86 -49.36
N SER A 654 1.65 -167.75 -48.26
CA SER A 654 0.19 -167.51 -48.24
C SER A 654 -0.15 -166.01 -48.34
N ARG A 655 -1.26 -165.67 -49.02
CA ARG A 655 -1.78 -164.30 -49.14
C ARG A 655 -1.92 -163.59 -47.79
N LYS A 656 -2.26 -164.36 -46.75
CA LYS A 656 -2.40 -163.87 -45.37
C LYS A 656 -1.09 -163.31 -44.81
N GLU A 657 0.06 -163.92 -45.12
CA GLU A 657 1.37 -163.52 -44.59
C GLU A 657 1.87 -162.22 -45.26
N LEU A 658 1.49 -161.98 -46.52
CA LEU A 658 1.75 -160.70 -47.21
C LEU A 658 0.87 -159.57 -46.63
N GLU A 659 -0.42 -159.83 -46.44
CA GLU A 659 -1.36 -158.88 -45.82
C GLU A 659 -0.90 -158.51 -44.39
N GLU A 660 -0.43 -159.46 -43.59
CA GLU A 660 0.16 -159.21 -42.26
C GLU A 660 1.43 -158.32 -42.33
N ALA A 661 2.31 -158.51 -43.32
CA ALA A 661 3.49 -157.67 -43.51
C ALA A 661 3.14 -156.26 -44.02
N GLU A 662 2.09 -156.12 -44.85
CA GLU A 662 1.57 -154.83 -45.31
C GLU A 662 0.94 -154.04 -44.15
N GLU A 663 0.12 -154.71 -43.34
CA GLU A 663 -0.45 -154.15 -42.12
C GLU A 663 0.65 -153.72 -41.14
N GLU A 664 1.69 -154.55 -40.94
CA GLU A 664 2.82 -154.18 -40.07
C GLU A 664 3.55 -152.92 -40.58
N ALA A 665 3.83 -152.82 -41.89
CA ALA A 665 4.47 -151.63 -42.46
C ALA A 665 3.59 -150.37 -42.33
N ALA A 666 2.28 -150.49 -42.56
CA ALA A 666 1.32 -149.38 -42.41
C ALA A 666 1.19 -148.90 -40.96
N VAL A 667 1.20 -149.82 -39.98
CA VAL A 667 1.22 -149.47 -38.56
C VAL A 667 2.49 -148.71 -38.20
N ARG A 668 3.68 -149.17 -38.65
CA ARG A 668 4.94 -148.47 -38.36
C ARG A 668 5.08 -147.13 -39.09
N GLU A 669 4.38 -146.92 -40.20
CA GLU A 669 4.32 -145.62 -40.88
C GLU A 669 3.50 -144.61 -40.08
N LYS A 670 2.36 -145.03 -39.54
CA LYS A 670 1.58 -144.20 -38.60
C LYS A 670 2.37 -143.87 -37.34
N GLU A 671 3.10 -144.83 -36.76
CA GLU A 671 3.99 -144.57 -35.61
C GLU A 671 5.05 -143.49 -35.92
N LEU A 672 5.59 -143.46 -37.14
CA LEU A 672 6.54 -142.43 -37.56
C LEU A 672 5.88 -141.06 -37.73
N GLU A 673 4.68 -141.01 -38.32
CA GLU A 673 3.92 -139.77 -38.48
C GLU A 673 3.53 -139.16 -37.13
N GLU A 674 3.12 -140.00 -36.18
CA GLU A 674 2.86 -139.60 -34.78
C GLU A 674 4.13 -139.02 -34.13
N ALA A 675 5.28 -139.71 -34.24
CA ALA A 675 6.55 -139.24 -33.69
C ALA A 675 7.03 -137.92 -34.32
N ARG A 676 6.82 -137.74 -35.64
CA ARG A 676 7.15 -136.48 -36.36
C ARG A 676 6.23 -135.34 -35.96
N SER A 677 4.95 -135.62 -35.73
CA SER A 677 3.98 -134.63 -35.26
C SER A 677 4.30 -134.15 -33.86
N GLU A 678 4.69 -135.05 -32.96
CA GLU A 678 5.19 -134.72 -31.62
C GLU A 678 6.44 -133.81 -31.68
N LEU A 679 7.42 -134.14 -32.54
CA LEU A 679 8.60 -133.30 -32.75
C LEU A 679 8.23 -131.91 -33.30
N LYS A 680 7.29 -131.85 -34.25
CA LYS A 680 6.82 -130.57 -34.85
C LYS A 680 6.16 -129.67 -33.81
N LEU A 681 5.41 -130.23 -32.86
CA LEU A 681 4.80 -129.47 -31.76
C LEU A 681 5.88 -128.86 -30.83
N ILE A 682 6.92 -129.61 -30.47
CA ILE A 682 8.02 -129.10 -29.61
C ILE A 682 8.91 -128.07 -30.34
N LEU A 683 8.99 -128.18 -31.67
CA LEU A 683 9.66 -127.20 -32.54
C LEU A 683 8.85 -125.90 -32.68
N ALA A 684 7.52 -125.99 -32.70
CA ALA A 684 6.66 -124.83 -32.49
C ALA A 684 6.93 -124.25 -31.09
N ASP A 685 6.86 -122.92 -30.95
CA ASP A 685 7.61 -122.18 -29.93
C ASP A 685 7.11 -122.32 -28.49
N ASP A 686 7.44 -123.42 -27.82
CA ASP A 686 7.13 -123.70 -26.40
C ASP A 686 7.76 -122.72 -25.39
N LEU A 687 8.66 -121.83 -25.84
CA LEU A 687 9.34 -120.86 -24.96
C LEU A 687 8.74 -119.45 -25.04
N ALA A 688 7.72 -119.24 -25.88
CA ALA A 688 7.15 -117.91 -26.10
C ALA A 688 6.65 -117.26 -24.80
N ASP A 689 5.96 -118.01 -23.95
CA ASP A 689 5.40 -117.49 -22.69
C ASP A 689 6.50 -117.14 -21.68
N ALA A 690 7.49 -118.02 -21.48
CA ALA A 690 8.60 -117.79 -20.57
C ALA A 690 9.50 -116.63 -21.02
N ARG A 691 9.71 -116.48 -22.34
CA ARG A 691 10.43 -115.33 -22.91
C ARG A 691 9.65 -114.02 -22.75
N LYS A 692 8.33 -114.07 -22.95
CA LYS A 692 7.45 -112.91 -22.76
C LYS A 692 7.48 -112.45 -21.31
N GLU A 693 7.41 -113.38 -20.36
CA GLU A 693 7.48 -113.07 -18.93
C GLU A 693 8.82 -112.43 -18.55
N LEU A 694 9.94 -112.98 -19.04
CA LEU A 694 11.26 -112.37 -18.86
C LEU A 694 11.30 -110.94 -19.40
N ALA A 695 10.82 -110.72 -20.63
CA ALA A 695 10.79 -109.39 -21.24
C ALA A 695 9.88 -108.39 -20.49
N VAL A 696 8.79 -108.85 -19.86
CA VAL A 696 7.93 -108.02 -19.00
C VAL A 696 8.69 -107.62 -17.74
N THR A 697 9.33 -108.55 -17.04
CA THR A 697 10.11 -108.24 -15.83
C THR A 697 11.32 -107.34 -16.09
N GLU A 698 11.98 -107.46 -17.24
CA GLU A 698 13.05 -106.53 -17.67
C GLU A 698 12.53 -105.10 -17.84
N LYS A 699 11.33 -104.94 -18.41
CA LYS A 699 10.66 -103.63 -18.50
C LYS A 699 10.27 -103.08 -17.12
N GLU A 700 9.79 -103.93 -16.21
CA GLU A 700 9.47 -103.53 -14.84
C GLU A 700 10.71 -102.97 -14.11
N ILE A 701 11.88 -103.61 -14.29
CA ILE A 701 13.15 -103.09 -13.74
C ILE A 701 13.49 -101.72 -14.34
N ALA A 702 13.39 -101.57 -15.66
CA ALA A 702 13.69 -100.31 -16.33
C ALA A 702 12.77 -99.18 -15.82
N GLU A 703 11.49 -99.47 -15.62
CA GLU A 703 10.52 -98.54 -15.04
C GLU A 703 10.86 -98.21 -13.58
N ALA A 704 11.21 -99.20 -12.76
CA ALA A 704 11.60 -99.00 -11.36
C ALA A 704 12.88 -98.16 -11.23
N LYS A 705 13.89 -98.42 -12.07
CA LYS A 705 15.13 -97.63 -12.15
C LYS A 705 14.85 -96.20 -12.62
N GLY A 706 13.95 -96.01 -13.59
CA GLY A 706 13.48 -94.70 -14.01
C GLY A 706 12.81 -93.92 -12.87
N LYS A 707 11.92 -94.55 -12.11
CA LYS A 707 11.29 -93.95 -10.92
C LYS A 707 12.32 -93.55 -9.87
N LEU A 708 13.28 -94.43 -9.56
CA LEU A 708 14.36 -94.13 -8.62
C LEU A 708 15.24 -92.97 -9.12
N ALA A 709 15.55 -92.90 -10.42
CA ALA A 709 16.34 -91.81 -11.00
C ALA A 709 15.66 -90.45 -10.85
N VAL A 710 14.34 -90.37 -11.01
CA VAL A 710 13.57 -89.14 -10.77
C VAL A 710 13.62 -88.73 -9.29
N VAL A 711 13.50 -89.68 -8.36
CA VAL A 711 13.60 -89.42 -6.92
C VAL A 711 15.02 -88.97 -6.54
N LEU A 712 16.06 -89.58 -7.12
CA LEU A 712 17.46 -89.20 -6.88
C LEU A 712 17.82 -87.83 -7.46
N ALA A 713 17.22 -87.45 -8.60
CA ALA A 713 17.42 -86.13 -9.20
C ALA A 713 16.84 -84.99 -8.35
N GLY A 714 15.91 -85.30 -7.42
CA GLY A 714 15.36 -84.34 -6.47
C GLY A 714 14.54 -83.23 -7.14
N SER A 715 14.59 -82.04 -6.54
CA SER A 715 13.92 -80.85 -7.08
C SER A 715 14.63 -80.29 -8.30
N ARG A 716 13.87 -79.71 -9.22
CA ARG A 716 14.41 -79.09 -10.44
C ARG A 716 15.21 -77.84 -10.11
N GLN A 717 16.32 -77.61 -10.81
CA GLN A 717 17.16 -76.44 -10.59
C GLN A 717 16.40 -75.14 -10.84
N GLU A 718 15.49 -75.12 -11.83
CA GLU A 718 14.65 -73.97 -12.13
C GLU A 718 13.71 -73.60 -10.96
N GLU A 719 13.24 -74.58 -10.18
CA GLU A 719 12.40 -74.34 -9.01
C GLU A 719 13.21 -73.78 -7.83
N ILE A 720 14.44 -74.27 -7.66
CA ILE A 720 15.40 -73.74 -6.68
C ILE A 720 15.75 -72.30 -7.02
N ASP A 721 16.10 -72.02 -8.27
CA ASP A 721 16.49 -70.70 -8.75
C ASP A 721 15.30 -69.71 -8.69
N ALA A 722 14.09 -70.16 -9.04
CA ALA A 722 12.88 -69.36 -8.89
C ALA A 722 12.62 -69.01 -7.41
N THR A 723 12.83 -69.95 -6.49
CA THR A 723 12.67 -69.71 -5.05
C THR A 723 13.76 -68.77 -4.52
N LYS A 724 15.02 -68.92 -4.97
CA LYS A 724 16.12 -67.99 -4.66
C LYS A 724 15.81 -66.58 -5.15
N ALA A 725 15.28 -66.42 -6.36
CA ALA A 725 14.85 -65.13 -6.90
C ALA A 725 13.71 -64.51 -6.07
N GLN A 726 12.75 -65.31 -5.59
CA GLN A 726 11.68 -64.84 -4.70
C GLN A 726 12.19 -64.40 -3.32
N ILE A 727 13.24 -65.03 -2.80
CA ILE A 727 13.91 -64.61 -1.57
C ILE A 727 14.62 -63.28 -1.81
N ALA A 728 15.42 -63.16 -2.88
CA ALA A 728 16.12 -61.93 -3.22
C ALA A 728 15.16 -60.73 -3.40
N LEU A 729 13.99 -60.95 -4.01
CA LEU A 729 12.93 -59.94 -4.12
C LEU A 729 12.44 -59.47 -2.74
N SER A 730 12.14 -60.40 -1.83
CA SER A 730 11.70 -60.05 -0.47
C SER A 730 12.83 -59.43 0.35
N GLU A 731 14.09 -59.81 0.15
CA GLU A 731 15.23 -59.14 0.77
C GLU A 731 15.38 -57.69 0.30
N ALA A 732 15.15 -57.41 -0.98
CA ALA A 732 15.12 -56.04 -1.49
C ALA A 732 13.96 -55.23 -0.87
N GLN A 733 12.79 -55.85 -0.66
CA GLN A 733 11.68 -55.22 0.06
C GLN A 733 12.02 -54.95 1.54
N ARG A 734 12.72 -55.87 2.21
CA ARG A 734 13.21 -55.67 3.58
C ARG A 734 14.15 -54.47 3.65
N GLN A 735 15.13 -54.38 2.74
CA GLN A 735 16.05 -53.24 2.67
C GLN A 735 15.32 -51.92 2.42
N TYR A 736 14.33 -51.91 1.52
CA TYR A 736 13.50 -50.73 1.28
C TYR A 736 12.80 -50.26 2.56
N LEU A 737 12.16 -51.17 3.31
CA LEU A 737 11.48 -50.85 4.57
C LEU A 737 12.46 -50.39 5.66
N GLU A 738 13.64 -51.01 5.78
CA GLU A 738 14.71 -50.55 6.69
C GLU A 738 15.14 -49.12 6.36
N GLU A 739 15.23 -48.78 5.07
CA GLU A 739 15.55 -47.42 4.63
C GLU A 739 14.41 -46.44 4.93
N GLN A 740 13.14 -46.83 4.75
CA GLN A 740 11.99 -46.02 5.16
C GLN A 740 12.03 -45.74 6.67
N ILE A 741 12.35 -46.74 7.50
CA ILE A 741 12.48 -46.59 8.96
C ILE A 741 13.61 -45.60 9.31
N ASN A 742 14.73 -45.63 8.59
CA ASN A 742 15.80 -44.65 8.79
C ASN A 742 15.35 -43.23 8.45
N ARG A 743 14.51 -43.06 7.41
CA ARG A 743 13.94 -41.77 7.00
C ARG A 743 12.86 -41.23 7.95
N LEU A 744 12.35 -42.03 8.89
CA LEU A 744 11.48 -41.55 9.99
C LEU A 744 12.23 -40.64 10.97
N LYS A 745 13.57 -40.67 10.96
CA LYS A 745 14.43 -39.76 11.72
C LYS A 745 14.67 -38.51 10.88
N VAL A 746 13.93 -37.45 11.18
CA VAL A 746 14.06 -36.18 10.46
C VAL A 746 15.22 -35.40 11.04
N VAL A 747 16.28 -35.25 10.25
CA VAL A 747 17.53 -34.58 10.66
C VAL A 747 17.73 -33.25 9.92
N SER A 748 18.54 -32.36 10.49
CA SER A 748 18.92 -31.12 9.82
C SER A 748 19.99 -31.36 8.75
N PRO A 749 19.79 -30.96 7.48
CA PRO A 749 20.80 -31.13 6.42
C PRO A 749 21.93 -30.10 6.49
N ILE A 750 21.74 -29.01 7.26
CA ILE A 750 22.72 -27.93 7.44
C ILE A 750 22.91 -27.61 8.93
N THR A 751 24.01 -26.94 9.25
CA THR A 751 24.21 -26.33 10.57
C THR A 751 23.56 -24.95 10.58
N GLY A 752 22.71 -24.65 11.57
CA GLY A 752 21.97 -23.40 11.61
C GLY A 752 21.08 -23.24 12.84
N VAL A 753 20.14 -22.30 12.79
CA VAL A 753 19.15 -22.03 13.84
C VAL A 753 17.75 -22.37 13.33
N VAL A 754 16.96 -23.03 14.18
CA VAL A 754 15.55 -23.36 13.89
C VAL A 754 14.70 -22.10 13.95
N THR A 755 13.95 -21.80 12.90
CA THR A 755 13.13 -20.58 12.78
C THR A 755 11.62 -20.83 12.75
N THR A 756 11.20 -22.09 12.68
CA THR A 756 9.77 -22.43 12.78
C THR A 756 9.26 -22.09 14.18
N PRO A 757 8.11 -21.38 14.29
CA PRO A 757 7.55 -21.01 15.58
C PRO A 757 7.35 -22.20 16.51
N SER A 758 7.72 -22.04 17.78
CA SER A 758 7.62 -23.12 18.77
C SER A 758 6.18 -23.64 18.94
N VAL A 759 5.19 -22.78 18.77
CA VAL A 759 3.76 -23.15 18.81
C VAL A 759 3.41 -24.07 17.64
N GLN A 760 3.83 -23.70 16.43
CA GLN A 760 3.59 -24.51 15.24
C GLN A 760 4.26 -25.88 15.35
N LEU A 761 5.51 -25.92 15.83
CA LEU A 761 6.20 -27.20 16.10
C LEU A 761 5.40 -28.06 17.07
N LYS A 762 4.94 -27.51 18.21
CA LYS A 762 4.16 -28.27 19.19
C LYS A 762 2.81 -28.75 18.66
N GLU A 763 2.12 -27.95 17.85
CA GLU A 763 0.85 -28.33 17.23
C GLU A 763 1.00 -29.47 16.22
N MET A 764 2.16 -29.57 15.55
CA MET A 764 2.47 -30.64 14.61
C MET A 764 2.74 -31.98 15.31
N ALA A 765 3.11 -31.98 16.59
CA ALA A 765 3.29 -33.22 17.34
C ALA A 765 1.95 -33.99 17.43
N GLY A 766 1.97 -35.26 17.03
CA GLY A 766 0.79 -36.11 16.95
C GLY A 766 -0.01 -35.99 15.65
N GLN A 767 0.36 -35.10 14.72
CA GLN A 767 -0.30 -35.00 13.41
C GLN A 767 0.29 -35.99 12.40
N LEU A 768 -0.55 -36.42 11.45
CA LEU A 768 -0.15 -37.19 10.29
C LEU A 768 0.46 -36.24 9.24
N VAL A 769 1.71 -36.49 8.87
CA VAL A 769 2.39 -35.78 7.79
C VAL A 769 2.58 -36.69 6.58
N LYS A 770 2.53 -36.10 5.39
CA LYS A 770 2.83 -36.76 4.12
C LYS A 770 4.23 -36.39 3.64
N LYS A 771 4.78 -37.24 2.79
CA LYS A 771 6.04 -37.00 2.10
C LYS A 771 6.01 -35.65 1.39
N GLY A 772 6.98 -34.80 1.72
CA GLY A 772 7.14 -33.45 1.21
C GLY A 772 6.57 -32.36 2.11
N ASP A 773 5.79 -32.70 3.13
CA ASP A 773 5.26 -31.72 4.08
C ASP A 773 6.39 -31.06 4.88
N LEU A 774 6.28 -29.74 5.08
CA LEU A 774 7.27 -28.95 5.80
C LEU A 774 7.12 -29.15 7.30
N ILE A 775 8.19 -29.61 7.96
CA ILE A 775 8.24 -29.82 9.42
C ILE A 775 8.93 -28.64 10.11
N ALA A 776 10.13 -28.29 9.65
CA ALA A 776 10.92 -27.23 10.27
C ALA A 776 11.71 -26.43 9.23
N LYS A 777 12.07 -25.19 9.58
CA LYS A 777 12.98 -24.36 8.81
C LYS A 777 14.25 -24.13 9.62
N VAL A 778 15.40 -24.38 9.00
CA VAL A 778 16.71 -24.12 9.60
C VAL A 778 17.46 -23.16 8.70
N TYR A 779 17.92 -22.06 9.27
CA TYR A 779 18.66 -21.02 8.56
C TYR A 779 20.10 -20.96 9.06
N ASP A 780 21.06 -20.84 8.14
CA ASP A 780 22.41 -20.44 8.51
C ASP A 780 22.42 -18.95 8.85
N VAL A 781 22.77 -18.65 10.10
CA VAL A 781 22.74 -17.30 10.66
C VAL A 781 24.13 -16.69 10.83
N LYS A 782 25.22 -17.40 10.51
CA LYS A 782 26.58 -16.84 10.65
C LYS A 782 26.84 -15.71 9.66
N THR A 783 26.32 -15.88 8.46
CA THR A 783 26.40 -14.89 7.38
C THR A 783 25.01 -14.68 6.84
N ILE A 784 24.58 -13.43 6.78
CA ILE A 784 23.24 -13.07 6.33
C ILE A 784 23.31 -12.22 5.07
N THR A 785 22.26 -12.33 4.29
CA THR A 785 22.00 -11.45 3.16
C THR A 785 21.07 -10.34 3.62
N VAL A 786 21.31 -9.15 3.12
CA VAL A 786 20.40 -8.03 3.21
C VAL A 786 19.90 -7.70 1.83
N GLU A 787 18.58 -7.70 1.71
CA GLU A 787 17.84 -7.29 0.53
C GLU A 787 17.44 -5.84 0.69
N THR A 788 17.83 -5.00 -0.27
CA THR A 788 17.55 -3.58 -0.30
C THR A 788 16.82 -3.25 -1.60
N PRO A 789 15.48 -3.13 -1.60
CA PRO A 789 14.76 -2.58 -2.74
C PRO A 789 15.16 -1.12 -2.99
N ILE A 790 15.68 -0.84 -4.18
CA ILE A 790 16.08 0.50 -4.63
C ILE A 790 15.23 0.89 -5.83
N SER A 791 14.82 2.16 -5.92
CA SER A 791 14.08 2.66 -7.07
C SER A 791 14.88 2.49 -8.36
N GLU A 792 14.22 2.10 -9.44
CA GLU A 792 14.82 2.03 -10.79
C GLU A 792 15.51 3.34 -11.20
N ARG A 793 15.05 4.50 -10.70
CA ARG A 793 15.68 5.80 -10.96
C ARG A 793 17.11 5.93 -10.41
N ASP A 794 17.42 5.21 -9.35
CA ASP A 794 18.67 5.32 -8.60
C ASP A 794 19.60 4.11 -8.82
N ILE A 795 19.14 3.08 -9.54
CA ILE A 795 19.89 1.83 -9.73
C ILE A 795 21.15 1.99 -10.56
N ALA A 796 21.18 2.94 -11.49
CA ALA A 796 22.29 3.16 -12.42
C ALA A 796 23.61 3.52 -11.72
N ASP A 797 23.53 4.07 -10.51
CA ASP A 797 24.69 4.44 -9.70
C ASP A 797 25.17 3.30 -8.78
N VAL A 798 24.37 2.24 -8.64
CA VAL A 798 24.66 1.10 -7.77
C VAL A 798 25.41 0.02 -8.54
N SER A 799 26.53 -0.45 -7.99
CA SER A 799 27.39 -1.45 -8.62
C SER A 799 27.91 -2.46 -7.60
N VAL A 800 28.16 -3.68 -8.05
CA VAL A 800 28.74 -4.75 -7.23
C VAL A 800 30.10 -4.30 -6.65
N GLY A 801 30.32 -4.59 -5.37
CA GLY A 801 31.53 -4.22 -4.63
C GLY A 801 31.46 -2.89 -3.88
N GLN A 802 30.40 -2.08 -4.06
CA GLN A 802 30.21 -0.85 -3.28
C GLN A 802 29.96 -1.15 -1.79
N LYS A 803 30.49 -0.29 -0.92
CA LYS A 803 30.27 -0.40 0.53
C LYS A 803 28.84 -0.04 0.89
N VAL A 804 28.26 -0.75 1.85
CA VAL A 804 26.92 -0.50 2.38
C VAL A 804 26.99 -0.34 3.89
N ALA A 805 26.40 0.73 4.43
CA ALA A 805 26.19 0.92 5.85
C ALA A 805 24.71 0.72 6.18
N ILE A 806 24.42 -0.17 7.13
CA ILE A 806 23.08 -0.61 7.44
C ILE A 806 22.80 -0.37 8.92
N LYS A 807 21.64 0.23 9.21
CA LYS A 807 21.12 0.38 10.56
C LYS A 807 19.79 -0.36 10.67
N PHE A 808 19.74 -1.33 11.58
CA PHE A 808 18.51 -2.06 11.87
C PHE A 808 17.67 -1.31 12.88
N ARG A 809 16.34 -1.41 12.76
CA ARG A 809 15.40 -0.75 13.69
C ARG A 809 15.59 -1.22 15.13
N SER A 810 15.95 -2.50 15.32
CA SER A 810 16.22 -3.09 16.64
C SER A 810 17.55 -2.62 17.27
N TYR A 811 18.49 -2.07 16.48
CA TYR A 811 19.82 -1.67 16.95
C TYR A 811 20.23 -0.30 16.38
N PRO A 812 19.59 0.81 16.79
CA PRO A 812 19.80 2.13 16.18
C PRO A 812 21.20 2.72 16.43
N GLN A 813 21.87 2.28 17.51
CA GLN A 813 23.20 2.75 17.91
C GLN A 813 24.35 2.04 17.19
N GLN A 814 24.09 0.89 16.57
CA GLN A 814 25.11 0.09 15.88
C GLN A 814 24.95 0.22 14.37
N THR A 815 26.08 0.37 13.65
CA THR A 815 26.09 0.38 12.17
C THR A 815 26.79 -0.88 11.70
N PHE A 816 26.10 -1.66 10.87
CA PHE A 816 26.64 -2.85 10.24
C PHE A 816 27.17 -2.49 8.86
N TYR A 817 28.36 -2.95 8.52
CA TYR A 817 28.99 -2.70 7.24
C TYR A 817 28.99 -3.97 6.41
N GLY A 818 28.65 -3.83 5.13
CA GLY A 818 28.69 -4.91 4.15
C GLY A 818 29.12 -4.39 2.78
N ALA A 819 29.05 -5.26 1.78
CA ALA A 819 29.28 -4.90 0.39
C ALA A 819 28.15 -5.43 -0.50
N VAL A 820 27.82 -4.68 -1.55
CA VAL A 820 26.87 -5.11 -2.58
C VAL A 820 27.45 -6.31 -3.31
N THR A 821 26.75 -7.44 -3.28
CA THR A 821 27.16 -8.69 -3.95
C THR A 821 26.44 -8.89 -5.28
N SER A 822 25.16 -8.53 -5.36
CA SER A 822 24.40 -8.63 -6.61
C SER A 822 23.33 -7.55 -6.71
N VAL A 823 22.98 -7.23 -7.96
CA VAL A 823 21.86 -6.34 -8.32
C VAL A 823 20.91 -7.18 -9.18
N ALA A 824 19.65 -7.30 -8.78
CA ALA A 824 18.67 -8.11 -9.49
C ALA A 824 18.42 -7.55 -10.91
N THR A 825 18.30 -8.45 -11.88
CA THR A 825 18.03 -8.10 -13.29
C THR A 825 16.55 -7.88 -13.58
N THR A 826 15.67 -8.23 -12.63
CA THR A 826 14.21 -8.13 -12.76
C THR A 826 13.68 -7.26 -11.63
N GLY A 827 12.86 -6.26 -11.96
CA GLY A 827 12.18 -5.44 -10.96
C GLY A 827 11.02 -6.19 -10.33
N GLU A 828 11.12 -6.53 -9.04
CA GLU A 828 10.00 -7.09 -8.29
C GLU A 828 9.13 -5.94 -7.77
N GLY A 829 7.90 -5.85 -8.28
CA GLY A 829 6.93 -4.86 -7.82
C GLY A 829 6.39 -5.19 -6.44
N SER A 830 7.15 -4.92 -5.36
CA SER A 830 6.74 -4.98 -3.94
C SER A 830 5.74 -6.10 -3.63
N SER A 831 6.21 -7.35 -3.63
CA SER A 831 5.50 -8.45 -3.00
C SER A 831 6.50 -9.38 -2.30
N SER A 832 6.93 -8.98 -1.11
CA SER A 832 7.61 -9.88 -0.18
C SER A 832 6.74 -11.12 0.08
N GLY A 833 7.28 -12.30 -0.17
CA GLY A 833 6.57 -13.57 -0.21
C GLY A 833 5.84 -13.96 1.08
N LYS A 834 4.54 -14.20 0.95
CA LYS A 834 3.83 -15.32 1.58
C LYS A 834 3.19 -16.13 0.44
N PRO A 835 3.30 -17.47 0.40
CA PRO A 835 2.42 -18.26 -0.46
C PRO A 835 1.02 -18.22 0.16
N ALA A 836 0.18 -17.31 -0.33
CA ALA A 836 -1.23 -17.25 0.06
C ALA A 836 -2.04 -18.21 -0.82
N SER A 837 -2.21 -19.44 -0.34
CA SER A 837 -3.36 -20.27 -0.66
C SER A 837 -4.60 -19.65 -0.02
N SER A 838 -5.27 -18.74 -0.72
CA SER A 838 -6.71 -18.50 -0.59
C SER A 838 -7.13 -17.44 -1.61
N ALA A 839 -7.80 -17.90 -2.66
CA ALA A 839 -8.60 -17.05 -3.51
C ALA A 839 -9.74 -16.45 -2.69
N ALA A 840 -9.85 -15.12 -2.65
CA ALA A 840 -11.10 -14.35 -2.78
C ALA A 840 -10.91 -12.88 -2.35
N SER A 841 -11.53 -11.99 -3.14
CA SER A 841 -11.81 -10.56 -2.88
C SER A 841 -10.64 -9.57 -2.95
N ALA A 842 -10.31 -9.15 -4.17
CA ALA A 842 -9.71 -7.84 -4.40
C ALA A 842 -10.73 -6.97 -5.15
N GLN A 843 -11.46 -6.17 -4.37
CA GLN A 843 -12.30 -5.08 -4.86
C GLN A 843 -11.34 -3.91 -5.16
N SER A 844 -11.15 -3.63 -6.44
CA SER A 844 -10.19 -2.68 -6.97
C SER A 844 -10.64 -1.24 -6.74
N SER A 845 -10.13 -0.62 -5.67
CA SER A 845 -10.03 0.85 -5.59
C SER A 845 -8.89 1.31 -6.50
N SER A 846 -9.25 1.87 -7.65
CA SER A 846 -8.35 2.54 -8.58
C SER A 846 -7.73 3.78 -7.93
N SER A 847 -6.51 3.66 -7.43
CA SER A 847 -5.60 4.79 -7.30
C SER A 847 -4.46 4.57 -8.28
N THR A 848 -4.42 5.41 -9.32
CA THR A 848 -3.33 5.47 -10.30
C THR A 848 -2.12 6.12 -9.63
N ALA A 849 -1.51 5.42 -8.66
CA ALA A 849 -0.15 5.69 -8.25
C ALA A 849 0.74 4.85 -9.18
N SER A 850 1.54 5.51 -10.01
CA SER A 850 2.59 4.86 -10.80
C SER A 850 3.39 3.96 -9.86
N LYS A 851 3.26 2.63 -10.02
CA LYS A 851 3.97 1.64 -9.22
C LYS A 851 5.45 1.82 -9.56
N GLU A 852 6.21 2.54 -8.73
CA GLU A 852 7.63 2.72 -8.94
C GLU A 852 8.29 1.34 -8.92
N THR A 853 8.91 0.94 -10.03
CA THR A 853 9.64 -0.32 -10.13
C THR A 853 10.81 -0.27 -9.16
N MET A 854 10.89 -1.27 -8.29
CA MET A 854 11.99 -1.42 -7.33
C MET A 854 12.87 -2.59 -7.78
N ILE A 855 14.18 -2.38 -7.77
CA ILE A 855 15.19 -3.39 -8.09
C ILE A 855 15.85 -3.83 -6.79
N LEU A 856 15.89 -5.14 -6.57
CA LEU A 856 16.45 -5.74 -5.36
C LEU A 856 17.98 -5.70 -5.42
N VAL A 857 18.60 -5.03 -4.47
CA VAL A 857 20.06 -5.04 -4.29
C VAL A 857 20.41 -5.90 -3.09
N THR A 858 21.29 -6.87 -3.33
CA THR A 858 21.68 -7.88 -2.36
C THR A 858 23.04 -7.52 -1.78
N SER A 859 23.17 -7.52 -0.47
CA SER A 859 24.42 -7.25 0.24
C SER A 859 24.69 -8.32 1.29
N VAL A 860 25.94 -8.73 1.46
CA VAL A 860 26.32 -9.72 2.50
C VAL A 860 26.89 -9.00 3.71
N ILE A 861 26.47 -9.43 4.90
CA ILE A 861 26.91 -8.90 6.18
C ILE A 861 27.38 -10.06 7.06
N ASP A 862 28.48 -9.85 7.78
CA ASP A 862 28.92 -10.76 8.83
C ASP A 862 27.98 -10.66 10.05
N ASN A 863 27.42 -11.80 10.46
CA ASN A 863 26.57 -11.94 11.64
C ASN A 863 27.21 -12.89 12.68
N SER A 864 28.53 -12.84 12.80
CA SER A 864 29.29 -13.55 13.85
C SER A 864 28.77 -13.30 15.28
N SER A 865 28.20 -12.13 15.53
CA SER A 865 27.57 -11.77 16.83
C SER A 865 26.18 -12.40 17.07
N LEU A 866 25.57 -13.02 16.06
CA LEU A 866 24.23 -13.61 16.07
C LEU A 866 23.11 -12.64 16.50
N LEU A 867 23.36 -11.33 16.43
CA LEU A 867 22.41 -10.29 16.81
C LEU A 867 21.31 -10.12 15.75
N LEU A 868 21.65 -10.37 14.49
CA LEU A 868 20.77 -10.16 13.36
C LEU A 868 19.95 -11.42 13.12
N LYS A 869 18.63 -11.24 13.05
CA LYS A 869 17.65 -12.30 12.82
C LYS A 869 17.02 -12.13 11.44
N PRO A 870 16.54 -13.22 10.83
CA PRO A 870 15.75 -13.18 9.61
C PRO A 870 14.56 -12.22 9.74
N ASP A 871 14.13 -11.63 8.63
CA ASP A 871 13.01 -10.69 8.54
C ASP A 871 13.16 -9.39 9.34
N MET A 872 14.34 -9.15 9.94
CA MET A 872 14.64 -7.86 10.56
C MET A 872 14.67 -6.76 9.50
N THR A 873 14.12 -5.59 9.87
CA THR A 873 14.05 -4.43 8.99
C THR A 873 15.02 -3.33 9.40
N GLY A 874 15.46 -2.56 8.41
CA GLY A 874 16.42 -1.47 8.61
C GLY A 874 16.45 -0.46 7.48
N LYS A 875 17.44 0.42 7.52
CA LYS A 875 17.79 1.34 6.42
C LYS A 875 19.22 1.07 5.99
N ALA A 876 19.43 0.89 4.69
CA ALA A 876 20.75 0.83 4.05
C ALA A 876 21.13 2.19 3.46
N LYS A 877 22.44 2.48 3.48
CA LYS A 877 23.10 3.51 2.69
C LYS A 877 24.21 2.88 1.87
N ILE A 878 24.06 2.87 0.55
CA ILE A 878 25.06 2.37 -0.39
C ILE A 878 25.92 3.54 -0.85
N PHE A 879 27.24 3.43 -0.66
CA PHE A 879 28.20 4.46 -1.05
C PHE A 879 28.57 4.32 -2.52
N CYS A 880 28.06 5.22 -3.36
CA CYS A 880 28.15 5.18 -4.83
C CYS A 880 29.28 6.08 -5.39
N GLY A 881 30.32 6.34 -4.58
CA GLY A 881 31.48 7.14 -4.96
C GLY A 881 31.30 8.65 -4.79
N LYS A 882 32.36 9.41 -5.09
CA LYS A 882 32.41 10.87 -4.93
C LYS A 882 32.05 11.57 -6.23
N HIS A 883 31.00 12.38 -6.21
CA HIS A 883 30.51 13.19 -7.34
C HIS A 883 30.63 14.67 -7.04
N THR A 884 30.68 15.50 -8.09
CA THR A 884 30.62 16.97 -7.91
C THR A 884 29.20 17.41 -7.59
N MET A 885 29.05 18.52 -6.86
CA MET A 885 27.73 19.11 -6.58
C MET A 885 26.95 19.43 -7.86
N PHE A 886 27.65 19.88 -8.90
CA PHE A 886 27.06 20.13 -10.21
C PHE A 886 26.49 18.86 -10.88
N ASP A 887 27.17 17.72 -10.76
CA ASP A 887 26.69 16.46 -11.33
C ASP A 887 25.46 15.92 -10.58
N LEU A 888 25.43 16.05 -9.25
CA LEU A 888 24.27 15.70 -8.42
C LEU A 888 23.04 16.55 -8.76
N MET A 889 23.22 17.85 -9.00
CA MET A 889 22.12 18.75 -9.38
C MET A 889 21.60 18.47 -10.80
N LYS A 890 22.50 18.22 -11.76
CA LYS A 890 22.10 17.84 -13.13
C LYS A 890 21.40 16.48 -13.16
N ARG A 891 21.71 15.53 -12.28
CA ARG A 891 21.09 14.19 -12.30
C ARG A 891 19.56 14.25 -12.24
N ARG A 892 18.99 15.00 -11.29
CA ARG A 892 17.53 15.19 -11.19
C ARG A 892 16.96 15.94 -12.39
N LEU A 893 17.65 17.01 -12.82
CA LEU A 893 17.20 17.84 -13.94
C LEU A 893 17.24 17.08 -15.28
N ALA A 894 18.27 16.28 -15.51
CA ALA A 894 18.49 15.51 -16.72
C ALA A 894 17.51 14.35 -16.83
N HIS A 895 17.13 13.69 -15.74
CA HIS A 895 16.10 12.65 -15.76
C HIS A 895 14.74 13.24 -16.18
N THR A 896 14.32 14.34 -15.54
CA THR A 896 13.06 15.04 -15.90
C THR A 896 13.10 15.59 -17.33
N LEU A 897 14.23 16.16 -17.78
CA LEU A 897 14.34 16.76 -19.12
C LEU A 897 14.56 15.73 -20.25
N ARG A 898 15.19 14.57 -20.01
CA ARG A 898 15.48 13.56 -21.04
C ARG A 898 14.52 12.39 -21.07
N VAL A 899 13.84 12.08 -19.96
CA VAL A 899 12.91 10.94 -19.88
C VAL A 899 11.47 11.45 -19.83
N GLU A 900 11.11 12.30 -18.85
CA GLU A 900 9.72 12.77 -18.70
C GLU A 900 9.33 13.78 -19.79
N PHE A 901 10.20 14.74 -20.11
CA PHE A 901 9.94 15.72 -21.18
C PHE A 901 10.02 15.12 -22.60
N TRP A 902 10.77 14.02 -22.79
CA TRP A 902 10.84 13.32 -24.08
C TRP A 902 9.57 12.49 -24.36
N SER A 903 8.88 12.02 -23.31
CA SER A 903 7.56 11.35 -23.45
C SER A 903 6.41 12.28 -23.89
N TRP A 904 6.69 13.59 -23.95
CA TRP A 904 5.73 14.63 -24.36
C TRP A 904 5.76 14.92 -25.87
N TRP A 905 6.76 14.39 -26.60
CA TRP A 905 6.96 14.63 -28.04
C TRP A 905 6.48 13.46 -28.90
#